data_AF-A0A4Q5PNL7-F1
#
_entry.id   AF-A0A4Q5PNL7-F1
#
_cell.length_a   1.000
_cell.length_b   1.000
_cell.length_c   1.000
_cell.angle_alpha   90.00
_cell.angle_beta   90.00
_cell.angle_gamma   90.00
#
_symmetry.space_group_name_H-M   'P 1'
#
loop_
_entity.id
_entity.type
_entity.pdbx_description
1 polymer ?
#
loop_
_entity_poly.entity_id
_entity_poly.type
_entity_poly.pdbx_seq_one_letter_code
_entity_poly.pdbx_strand_id
1 'polypeptide(L)'
;MVDNAIKPAIRTALRFHEIGNDTPYRISFAGKGKSGGSFGFMQGDLAAVQPDVTSTFRDAMTRAGMSAQKINELLALLSKHQIKNPLSAADTAAVNQALQAAHDLVDAMDNQILQSVYRDLDRCDARAAAHQRSIEPKGVVYMALWINMSGPPTKLLTWLDGDDPHLARPVPPAGTTVSGDDMEDYLAATNYYVENPQNLAHLHACAAKGMEALGGAVADAAVPIVAMAAAVNLAAPMAAPPTPADMVRIAAKSADGGDYIVSIQKTGGDTGAIEFGKVNASPSRFDVSGIKARADGTRLTCSATLGTAVTCALRAGRPPTSDGIEITIGGWFGGTTVYTVSHPDFGRLQTFIAQAGFPVIARSAREDVVARAIDVVPGIADPQQALAPARALAADIYDDAVKAIELWRLQKSSSDYDAKVNPLVRNAAARVRQSPNVGEIARWLDIQASARGIADSEITETTLALRAAKSLEFQTALQQLPEAAKLRVNLELGDRSDQENAGLVSLGSSADLATGAVATDLSGVFIAQGKFISARNFPVMKGALTLKDRNGAIVGVYDVNTGGGAPDFRSTNGPIPPGIYRLSTYRPRSTIGMVLHGVGYSFDLDPISGTKVFGRSLFRLHPDGGSPQTNGCLGVRSDTAAPLLQCRDQLRALLTGGTVQISVSYGTWMT
;
A
#
# COMPACT_ATOMS: atom_id res chain seq x y z
N MET A 1 -28.45 -15.19 -14.94
CA MET A 1 -28.91 -14.75 -13.61
C MET A 1 -27.97 -15.39 -12.61
N VAL A 2 -27.39 -14.62 -11.69
CA VAL A 2 -26.46 -15.12 -10.67
C VAL A 2 -27.13 -16.26 -9.92
N ASP A 3 -26.46 -17.41 -9.92
CA ASP A 3 -26.91 -18.61 -9.22
C ASP A 3 -27.21 -18.29 -7.75
N ASN A 4 -28.36 -18.74 -7.26
CA ASN A 4 -28.71 -18.57 -5.85
C ASN A 4 -27.70 -19.28 -4.93
N ALA A 5 -27.05 -20.36 -5.39
CA ALA A 5 -26.04 -21.08 -4.64
C ALA A 5 -24.81 -20.22 -4.31
N ILE A 6 -24.45 -19.23 -5.15
CA ILE A 6 -23.26 -18.39 -4.94
C ILE A 6 -23.54 -17.11 -4.14
N LYS A 7 -24.81 -16.73 -3.99
CA LYS A 7 -25.20 -15.50 -3.25
C LYS A 7 -24.66 -15.44 -1.81
N PRO A 8 -24.65 -16.53 -1.02
CA PRO A 8 -24.02 -16.52 0.31
C PRO A 8 -22.52 -16.21 0.26
N ALA A 9 -21.79 -16.77 -0.71
CA ALA A 9 -20.37 -16.51 -0.91
C ALA A 9 -20.09 -15.04 -1.22
N ILE A 10 -20.89 -14.46 -2.13
CA ILE A 10 -20.80 -13.04 -2.50
C ILE A 10 -21.07 -12.16 -1.27
N ARG A 11 -22.12 -12.46 -0.49
CA ARG A 11 -22.46 -11.69 0.72
C ARG A 11 -21.34 -11.75 1.76
N THR A 12 -20.76 -12.92 1.99
CA THR A 12 -19.63 -13.10 2.92
C THR A 12 -18.40 -12.32 2.47
N ALA A 13 -18.04 -12.39 1.18
CA ALA A 13 -16.91 -11.67 0.63
C ALA A 13 -17.08 -10.15 0.74
N LEU A 14 -18.24 -9.62 0.33
CA LEU A 14 -18.55 -8.19 0.41
C LEU A 14 -18.54 -7.69 1.86
N ARG A 15 -19.20 -8.41 2.78
CA ARG A 15 -19.18 -8.07 4.20
C ARG A 15 -17.76 -8.01 4.76
N PHE A 16 -16.94 -9.01 4.46
CA PHE A 16 -15.56 -9.06 4.93
C PHE A 16 -14.71 -7.94 4.31
N HIS A 17 -14.97 -7.59 3.04
CA HIS A 17 -14.29 -6.49 2.36
C HIS A 17 -14.56 -5.14 3.00
N GLU A 18 -15.84 -4.87 3.27
CA GLU A 18 -16.30 -3.56 3.72
C GLU A 18 -16.10 -3.33 5.22
N ILE A 19 -16.38 -4.34 6.05
CA ILE A 19 -16.37 -4.20 7.51
C ILE A 19 -15.56 -5.27 8.24
N GLY A 20 -14.95 -6.22 7.54
CA GLY A 20 -14.20 -7.31 8.16
C GLY A 20 -15.07 -8.09 9.16
N ASN A 21 -14.64 -8.09 10.43
CA ASN A 21 -15.37 -8.72 11.54
C ASN A 21 -16.22 -7.73 12.36
N ASP A 22 -16.31 -6.47 11.94
CA ASP A 22 -17.12 -5.48 12.64
C ASP A 22 -18.62 -5.71 12.46
N THR A 23 -19.41 -5.00 13.28
CA THR A 23 -20.87 -4.99 13.17
C THR A 23 -21.32 -4.00 12.09
N PRO A 24 -22.29 -4.38 11.23
CA PRO A 24 -22.90 -3.45 10.26
C PRO A 24 -23.78 -2.39 10.94
N TYR A 25 -24.18 -2.60 12.19
CA TYR A 25 -25.16 -1.75 12.88
C TYR A 25 -24.53 -0.61 13.69
N ARG A 26 -23.44 -0.04 13.17
CA ARG A 26 -22.78 1.14 13.74
C ARG A 26 -22.30 2.05 12.62
N ILE A 27 -22.14 3.32 12.95
CA ILE A 27 -21.56 4.28 12.03
C ILE A 27 -20.04 4.10 11.93
N SER A 28 -19.52 4.10 10.71
CA SER A 28 -18.12 3.97 10.34
C SER A 28 -17.72 5.13 9.43
N PHE A 29 -16.41 5.34 9.29
CA PHE A 29 -15.83 6.41 8.47
C PHE A 29 -14.62 5.87 7.72
N ALA A 30 -14.53 6.13 6.40
CA ALA A 30 -13.38 5.72 5.63
C ALA A 30 -12.16 6.57 5.99
N GLY A 31 -11.03 5.94 6.32
CA GLY A 31 -9.79 6.64 6.69
C GLY A 31 -9.20 7.56 5.60
N LYS A 32 -9.69 7.44 4.35
CA LYS A 32 -9.27 8.29 3.21
C LYS A 32 -10.06 9.60 3.10
N GLY A 33 -11.09 9.84 3.92
CA GLY A 33 -11.82 11.10 3.91
C GLY A 33 -12.67 11.36 2.68
N LYS A 34 -13.01 10.31 1.93
CA LYS A 34 -13.87 10.40 0.74
C LYS A 34 -15.31 9.96 0.99
N SER A 35 -15.59 9.43 2.18
CA SER A 35 -16.95 9.02 2.59
C SER A 35 -17.45 9.92 3.71
N GLY A 36 -18.76 9.96 3.88
CA GLY A 36 -19.39 10.43 5.10
C GLY A 36 -19.49 9.35 6.15
N GLY A 37 -20.45 9.54 7.06
CA GLY A 37 -20.86 8.47 7.97
C GLY A 37 -21.50 7.34 7.18
N SER A 38 -20.91 6.14 7.27
CA SER A 38 -21.38 4.95 6.58
C SER A 38 -21.90 3.92 7.58
N PHE A 39 -22.84 3.07 7.18
CA PHE A 39 -23.33 1.96 8.01
C PHE A 39 -23.86 0.83 7.12
N GLY A 40 -24.17 -0.32 7.70
CA GLY A 40 -24.48 -1.54 6.96
C GLY A 40 -23.22 -2.28 6.51
N PHE A 41 -23.38 -3.55 6.10
CA PHE A 41 -22.27 -4.34 5.57
C PHE A 41 -21.93 -3.96 4.13
N MET A 42 -22.83 -3.26 3.43
CA MET A 42 -22.54 -2.65 2.13
C MET A 42 -21.98 -1.22 2.27
N GLN A 43 -21.76 -0.74 3.50
CA GLN A 43 -21.24 0.60 3.82
C GLN A 43 -22.00 1.73 3.08
N GLY A 44 -23.33 1.74 3.23
CA GLY A 44 -24.17 2.81 2.70
C GLY A 44 -23.69 4.17 3.19
N ASP A 45 -23.23 5.02 2.25
CA ASP A 45 -22.56 6.28 2.55
C ASP A 45 -23.53 7.47 2.53
N LEU A 46 -23.67 8.15 3.67
CA LEU A 46 -24.50 9.36 3.78
C LEU A 46 -23.96 10.54 2.96
N ALA A 47 -22.65 10.64 2.71
CA ALA A 47 -22.10 11.72 1.88
C ALA A 47 -22.36 11.54 0.39
N ALA A 48 -22.62 10.30 -0.05
CA ALA A 48 -23.08 10.03 -1.40
C ALA A 48 -24.57 10.44 -1.61
N VAL A 49 -25.27 10.83 -0.54
CA VAL A 49 -26.68 11.26 -0.55
C VAL A 49 -27.57 10.20 -1.22
N GLN A 50 -27.26 8.93 -0.99
CA GLN A 50 -28.06 7.83 -1.51
C GLN A 50 -29.44 7.87 -0.84
N PRO A 51 -30.55 7.90 -1.62
CA PRO A 51 -31.90 8.02 -1.06
C PRO A 51 -32.21 6.94 -0.02
N ASP A 52 -31.88 5.69 -0.32
CA ASP A 52 -32.17 4.54 0.55
C ASP A 52 -31.39 4.64 1.87
N VAL A 53 -30.08 4.94 1.80
CA VAL A 53 -29.23 5.13 3.00
C VAL A 53 -29.73 6.28 3.87
N THR A 54 -30.08 7.40 3.24
CA THR A 54 -30.58 8.59 3.96
C THR A 54 -31.94 8.31 4.60
N SER A 55 -32.83 7.60 3.90
CA SER A 55 -34.13 7.16 4.41
C SER A 55 -33.95 6.25 5.62
N THR A 56 -33.17 5.18 5.47
CA THR A 56 -32.91 4.20 6.53
C THR A 56 -32.32 4.87 7.76
N PHE A 57 -31.39 5.82 7.61
CA PHE A 57 -30.85 6.57 8.73
C PHE A 57 -31.95 7.39 9.44
N ARG A 58 -32.77 8.14 8.69
CA ARG A 58 -33.89 8.93 9.28
C ARG A 58 -34.88 8.04 10.01
N ASP A 59 -35.24 6.91 9.41
CA ASP A 59 -36.21 5.97 9.97
C ASP A 59 -35.67 5.31 11.24
N ALA A 60 -34.40 4.90 11.26
CA ALA A 60 -33.73 4.34 12.43
C ALA A 60 -33.67 5.36 13.58
N MET A 61 -33.27 6.61 13.31
CA MET A 61 -33.21 7.66 14.34
C MET A 61 -34.60 8.04 14.85
N THR A 62 -35.60 8.11 13.97
CA THR A 62 -37.00 8.39 14.33
C THR A 62 -37.56 7.28 15.21
N ARG A 63 -37.28 6.01 14.88
CA ARG A 63 -37.68 4.84 15.67
C ARG A 63 -37.04 4.86 17.07
N ALA A 64 -35.84 5.41 17.19
CA ALA A 64 -35.18 5.62 18.48
C ALA A 64 -35.68 6.86 19.26
N GLY A 65 -36.67 7.58 18.73
CA GLY A 65 -37.27 8.75 19.38
C GLY A 65 -36.47 10.04 19.26
N MET A 66 -35.49 10.13 18.34
CA MET A 66 -34.80 11.40 18.09
C MET A 66 -35.72 12.41 17.43
N SER A 67 -35.61 13.69 17.84
CA SER A 67 -36.38 14.77 17.21
C SER A 67 -35.94 14.99 15.76
N ALA A 68 -36.87 15.41 14.91
CA ALA A 68 -36.57 15.73 13.51
C ALA A 68 -35.44 16.77 13.35
N GLN A 69 -35.38 17.76 14.26
CA GLN A 69 -34.29 18.73 14.31
C GLN A 69 -32.93 18.04 14.53
N LYS A 70 -32.83 17.18 15.55
CA LYS A 70 -31.58 16.47 15.86
C LYS A 70 -31.15 15.55 14.71
N ILE A 71 -32.10 14.87 14.06
CA ILE A 71 -31.83 14.04 12.88
C ILE A 71 -31.23 14.87 11.75
N ASN A 72 -31.78 16.06 11.47
CA ASN A 72 -31.25 16.96 10.45
C ASN A 72 -29.85 17.48 10.79
N GLU A 73 -29.59 17.81 12.06
CA GLU A 73 -28.26 18.22 12.53
C GLU A 73 -27.22 17.12 12.33
N LEU A 74 -27.56 15.87 12.72
CA LEU A 74 -26.69 14.71 12.52
C LEU A 74 -26.42 14.46 11.02
N LEU A 75 -27.45 14.48 10.18
CA LEU A 75 -27.29 14.33 8.73
C LEU A 75 -26.42 15.44 8.13
N ALA A 76 -26.55 16.69 8.57
CA ALA A 76 -25.72 17.79 8.08
C ALA A 76 -24.23 17.62 8.41
N LEU A 77 -23.90 16.87 9.47
CA LEU A 77 -22.52 16.52 9.84
C LEU A 77 -22.03 15.27 9.08
N LEU A 78 -22.88 14.24 9.00
CA LEU A 78 -22.53 12.93 8.47
C LEU A 78 -22.58 12.85 6.93
N SER A 79 -23.34 13.71 6.26
CA SER A 79 -23.48 13.74 4.79
C SER A 79 -22.39 14.57 4.10
N LYS A 80 -21.23 14.71 4.74
CA LYS A 80 -20.05 15.41 4.21
C LYS A 80 -18.90 14.41 4.17
N HIS A 81 -17.93 14.62 3.29
CA HIS A 81 -16.70 13.86 3.33
C HIS A 81 -15.97 14.10 4.67
N GLN A 82 -15.78 13.04 5.46
CA GLN A 82 -15.18 13.08 6.79
C GLN A 82 -13.99 12.13 6.86
N ILE A 83 -12.87 12.59 7.43
CA ILE A 83 -11.70 11.76 7.76
C ILE A 83 -11.80 11.14 9.17
N LYS A 84 -12.72 11.64 9.99
CA LYS A 84 -12.93 11.23 11.39
C LYS A 84 -14.39 11.42 11.76
N ASN A 85 -14.83 10.73 12.79
CA ASN A 85 -16.18 10.90 13.32
C ASN A 85 -16.40 12.36 13.79
N PRO A 86 -17.30 13.13 13.15
CA PRO A 86 -17.56 14.52 13.51
C PRO A 86 -18.52 14.65 14.70
N LEU A 87 -19.14 13.54 15.13
CA LEU A 87 -20.12 13.55 16.20
C LEU A 87 -19.46 13.59 17.58
N SER A 88 -20.19 14.10 18.56
CA SER A 88 -19.83 13.92 19.97
C SER A 88 -19.86 12.43 20.35
N ALA A 89 -19.20 12.06 21.45
CA ALA A 89 -19.23 10.68 21.95
C ALA A 89 -20.66 10.24 22.29
N ALA A 90 -21.46 11.14 22.88
CA ALA A 90 -22.86 10.88 23.21
C ALA A 90 -23.71 10.67 21.95
N ASP A 91 -23.56 11.53 20.94
CA ASP A 91 -24.27 11.40 19.66
C ASP A 91 -23.87 10.12 18.93
N THR A 92 -22.59 9.76 18.95
CA THR A 92 -22.09 8.52 18.35
C THR A 92 -22.74 7.30 19.01
N ALA A 93 -22.77 7.27 20.35
CA ALA A 93 -23.40 6.18 21.08
C ALA A 93 -24.90 6.08 20.77
N ALA A 94 -25.60 7.22 20.74
CA ALA A 94 -27.02 7.27 20.44
C ALA A 94 -27.34 6.80 19.00
N VAL A 95 -26.55 7.24 18.01
CA VAL A 95 -26.68 6.79 16.62
C VAL A 95 -26.42 5.28 16.50
N ASN A 96 -25.34 4.77 17.11
CA ASN A 96 -25.02 3.35 17.05
C ASN A 96 -26.09 2.49 17.73
N GLN A 97 -26.62 2.93 18.88
CA GLN A 97 -27.71 2.24 19.55
C GLN A 97 -28.98 2.22 18.68
N ALA A 98 -29.31 3.33 18.03
CA ALA A 98 -30.45 3.41 17.13
C ALA A 98 -30.31 2.48 15.90
N LEU A 99 -29.12 2.46 15.27
CA LEU A 99 -28.82 1.54 14.16
C LEU A 99 -28.91 0.07 14.60
N GLN A 100 -28.37 -0.26 15.78
CA GLN A 100 -28.43 -1.61 16.35
C GLN A 100 -29.86 -2.06 16.67
N ALA A 101 -30.69 -1.15 17.21
CA ALA A 101 -32.09 -1.43 17.50
C ALA A 101 -32.94 -1.56 16.21
N ALA A 102 -32.53 -0.90 15.13
CA ALA A 102 -33.18 -0.93 13.82
C ALA A 102 -32.44 -1.81 12.81
N HIS A 103 -31.85 -2.92 13.25
CA HIS A 103 -31.09 -3.84 12.39
C HIS A 103 -31.90 -4.34 11.18
N ASP A 104 -33.21 -4.54 11.34
CA ASP A 104 -34.14 -4.90 10.26
C ASP A 104 -34.14 -3.87 9.12
N LEU A 105 -34.07 -2.57 9.43
CA LEU A 105 -34.00 -1.50 8.45
C LEU A 105 -32.62 -1.46 7.76
N VAL A 106 -31.55 -1.69 8.51
CA VAL A 106 -30.19 -1.76 7.97
C VAL A 106 -30.03 -2.96 7.03
N ASP A 107 -30.54 -4.13 7.43
CA ASP A 107 -30.54 -5.33 6.60
C ASP A 107 -31.37 -5.16 5.32
N ALA A 108 -32.52 -4.48 5.41
CA ALA A 108 -33.34 -4.17 4.23
C ALA A 108 -32.59 -3.25 3.25
N MET A 109 -31.93 -2.20 3.76
CA MET A 109 -31.09 -1.30 2.97
C MET A 109 -29.92 -2.04 2.31
N ASP A 110 -29.16 -2.82 3.08
CA ASP A 110 -28.04 -3.60 2.53
C ASP A 110 -28.51 -4.58 1.45
N ASN A 111 -29.67 -5.23 1.65
CA ASN A 111 -30.26 -6.10 0.63
C ASN A 111 -30.62 -5.34 -0.65
N GLN A 112 -31.16 -4.11 -0.55
CA GLN A 112 -31.47 -3.28 -1.71
C GLN A 112 -30.20 -2.91 -2.50
N ILE A 113 -29.15 -2.47 -1.81
CA ILE A 113 -27.85 -2.15 -2.44
C ILE A 113 -27.28 -3.41 -3.11
N LEU A 114 -27.32 -4.55 -2.41
CA LEU A 114 -26.84 -5.84 -2.92
C LEU A 114 -27.61 -6.32 -4.16
N GLN A 115 -28.92 -6.04 -4.28
CA GLN A 115 -29.66 -6.34 -5.51
C GLN A 115 -29.09 -5.60 -6.72
N SER A 116 -28.54 -4.39 -6.55
CA SER A 116 -27.90 -3.68 -7.65
C SER A 116 -26.64 -4.39 -8.12
N VAL A 117 -25.82 -4.90 -7.19
CA VAL A 117 -24.64 -5.72 -7.51
C VAL A 117 -25.04 -6.98 -8.25
N TYR A 118 -26.11 -7.67 -7.82
CA TYR A 118 -26.61 -8.86 -8.52
C TYR A 118 -27.08 -8.56 -9.94
N ARG A 119 -27.77 -7.43 -10.18
CA ARG A 119 -28.16 -7.04 -11.55
C ARG A 119 -26.95 -6.78 -12.44
N ASP A 120 -25.89 -6.19 -11.91
CA ASP A 120 -24.67 -5.94 -12.69
C ASP A 120 -23.88 -7.22 -12.94
N LEU A 121 -23.89 -8.17 -12.00
CA LEU A 121 -23.37 -9.52 -12.25
C LEU A 121 -24.19 -10.29 -13.29
N ASP A 122 -25.52 -10.16 -13.29
CA ASP A 122 -26.38 -10.73 -14.33
C ASP A 122 -26.01 -10.21 -15.71
N ARG A 123 -25.61 -8.94 -15.82
CA ARG A 123 -25.13 -8.34 -17.06
C ARG A 123 -23.78 -8.93 -17.49
N CYS A 124 -22.86 -9.15 -16.55
CA CYS A 124 -21.59 -9.82 -16.82
C CYS A 124 -21.82 -11.25 -17.31
N ASP A 125 -22.67 -12.01 -16.62
CA ASP A 125 -23.01 -13.39 -16.94
C ASP A 125 -23.68 -13.52 -18.32
N ALA A 126 -24.68 -12.66 -18.58
CA ALA A 126 -25.33 -12.58 -19.89
C ALA A 126 -24.34 -12.19 -21.01
N ARG A 127 -23.38 -11.30 -20.72
CA ARG A 127 -22.40 -10.87 -21.72
C ARG A 127 -21.39 -11.97 -22.02
N ALA A 128 -20.85 -12.63 -20.99
CA ALA A 128 -20.00 -13.80 -21.15
C ALA A 128 -20.70 -14.88 -21.99
N ALA A 129 -21.95 -15.21 -21.65
CA ALA A 129 -22.74 -16.22 -22.37
C ALA A 129 -22.99 -15.85 -23.85
N ALA A 130 -23.26 -14.57 -24.16
CA ALA A 130 -23.45 -14.09 -25.53
C ALA A 130 -22.20 -14.29 -26.41
N HIS A 131 -21.02 -14.38 -25.79
CA HIS A 131 -19.76 -14.68 -26.46
C HIS A 131 -19.26 -16.12 -26.19
N GLN A 132 -20.15 -17.03 -25.81
CA GLN A 132 -19.84 -18.44 -25.54
C GLN A 132 -18.78 -18.64 -24.44
N ARG A 133 -18.79 -17.77 -23.43
CA ARG A 133 -17.93 -17.84 -22.25
C ARG A 133 -18.72 -18.25 -21.01
N SER A 134 -18.07 -18.96 -20.10
CA SER A 134 -18.57 -19.21 -18.74
C SER A 134 -17.72 -18.46 -17.71
N ILE A 135 -18.30 -18.15 -16.54
CA ILE A 135 -17.58 -17.50 -15.44
C ILE A 135 -17.57 -18.47 -14.26
N GLU A 136 -16.40 -18.78 -13.72
CA GLU A 136 -16.29 -19.66 -12.56
C GLU A 136 -16.74 -18.96 -11.28
N PRO A 137 -17.17 -19.71 -10.24
CA PRO A 137 -17.61 -19.13 -8.98
C PRO A 137 -16.64 -18.11 -8.36
N LYS A 138 -15.34 -18.41 -8.32
CA LYS A 138 -14.32 -17.48 -7.80
C LYS A 138 -14.25 -16.19 -8.63
N GLY A 139 -14.40 -16.29 -9.96
CA GLY A 139 -14.49 -15.14 -10.86
C GLY A 139 -15.71 -14.26 -10.55
N VAL A 140 -16.89 -14.85 -10.36
CA VAL A 140 -18.11 -14.13 -9.97
C VAL A 140 -17.94 -13.38 -8.65
N VAL A 141 -17.29 -13.98 -7.64
CA VAL A 141 -17.00 -13.32 -6.36
C VAL A 141 -16.09 -12.10 -6.55
N TYR A 142 -15.03 -12.21 -7.35
CA TYR A 142 -14.17 -11.06 -7.68
C TYR A 142 -14.92 -9.95 -8.42
N MET A 143 -15.75 -10.31 -9.40
CA MET A 143 -16.59 -9.34 -10.11
C MET A 143 -17.51 -8.60 -9.14
N ALA A 144 -18.10 -9.30 -8.16
CA ALA A 144 -18.99 -8.70 -7.17
C ALA A 144 -18.27 -7.66 -6.31
N LEU A 145 -17.09 -8.01 -5.80
CA LEU A 145 -16.22 -7.11 -5.03
C LEU A 145 -15.87 -5.86 -5.86
N TRP A 146 -15.50 -6.05 -7.12
CA TRP A 146 -15.15 -4.94 -8.01
C TRP A 146 -16.34 -4.04 -8.34
N ILE A 147 -17.51 -4.61 -8.65
CA ILE A 147 -18.74 -3.86 -8.92
C ILE A 147 -19.14 -3.03 -7.70
N ASN A 148 -19.06 -3.60 -6.50
CA ASN A 148 -19.36 -2.85 -5.28
C ASN A 148 -18.44 -1.65 -5.09
N MET A 149 -17.15 -1.83 -5.35
CA MET A 149 -16.15 -0.76 -5.19
C MET A 149 -16.19 0.31 -6.28
N SER A 150 -16.50 -0.07 -7.53
CA SER A 150 -16.31 0.78 -8.71
C SER A 150 -17.61 1.24 -9.37
N GLY A 151 -18.74 0.64 -8.99
CA GLY A 151 -20.02 0.85 -9.63
C GLY A 151 -20.22 -0.03 -10.88
N PRO A 152 -21.02 0.41 -11.86
CA PRO A 152 -21.39 -0.40 -13.02
C PRO A 152 -20.18 -0.96 -13.80
N PRO A 153 -20.18 -2.24 -14.20
CA PRO A 153 -19.00 -2.95 -14.72
C PRO A 153 -18.66 -2.63 -16.20
N THR A 154 -18.73 -1.37 -16.62
CA THR A 154 -18.60 -0.98 -18.05
C THR A 154 -17.35 -1.53 -18.75
N LYS A 155 -16.15 -1.29 -18.18
CA LYS A 155 -14.89 -1.83 -18.72
C LYS A 155 -14.80 -3.35 -18.63
N LEU A 156 -15.37 -3.94 -17.58
CA LEU A 156 -15.38 -5.39 -17.40
C LEU A 156 -16.24 -6.06 -18.48
N LEU A 157 -17.38 -5.46 -18.84
CA LEU A 157 -18.21 -5.93 -19.94
C LEU A 157 -17.45 -5.88 -21.28
N THR A 158 -16.71 -4.80 -21.57
CA THR A 158 -15.85 -4.73 -22.77
C THR A 158 -14.80 -5.85 -22.79
N TRP A 159 -14.16 -6.13 -21.66
CA TRP A 159 -13.21 -7.24 -21.60
C TRP A 159 -13.87 -8.61 -21.80
N LEU A 160 -15.08 -8.80 -21.24
CA LEU A 160 -15.88 -10.01 -21.45
C LEU A 160 -16.38 -10.18 -22.88
N ASP A 161 -16.40 -9.12 -23.70
CA ASP A 161 -16.63 -9.21 -25.16
C ASP A 161 -15.42 -9.85 -25.87
N GLY A 162 -14.23 -9.78 -25.25
CA GLY A 162 -12.94 -10.11 -25.84
C GLY A 162 -12.19 -8.89 -26.40
N ASP A 163 -12.72 -7.69 -26.18
CA ASP A 163 -12.11 -6.43 -26.61
C ASP A 163 -11.12 -5.88 -25.55
N ASP A 164 -10.33 -4.87 -25.92
CA ASP A 164 -9.43 -4.18 -24.99
C ASP A 164 -10.21 -3.20 -24.08
N PRO A 165 -10.29 -3.43 -22.76
CA PRO A 165 -10.93 -2.52 -21.80
C PRO A 165 -10.16 -1.20 -21.56
N HIS A 166 -9.01 -1.00 -22.19
CA HIS A 166 -8.10 0.13 -22.00
C HIS A 166 -7.80 0.37 -20.50
N LEU A 167 -7.25 -0.67 -19.87
CA LEU A 167 -6.77 -0.63 -18.48
C LEU A 167 -5.38 -0.01 -18.39
N ALA A 168 -4.87 0.16 -17.16
CA ALA A 168 -3.54 0.73 -16.90
C ALA A 168 -2.41 -0.15 -17.45
N ARG A 169 -2.66 -1.47 -17.47
CA ARG A 169 -1.81 -2.48 -18.08
C ARG A 169 -2.64 -3.29 -19.07
N PRO A 170 -2.04 -3.75 -20.19
CA PRO A 170 -2.73 -4.67 -21.09
C PRO A 170 -3.03 -5.98 -20.37
N VAL A 171 -4.17 -6.57 -20.69
CA VAL A 171 -4.59 -7.89 -20.23
C VAL A 171 -4.96 -8.74 -21.44
N PRO A 172 -4.72 -10.07 -21.42
CA PRO A 172 -5.21 -10.95 -22.46
C PRO A 172 -6.75 -10.83 -22.61
N PRO A 173 -7.30 -11.03 -23.82
CA PRO A 173 -8.74 -11.16 -24.00
C PRO A 173 -9.31 -12.26 -23.11
N ALA A 174 -10.55 -12.09 -22.64
CA ALA A 174 -11.23 -13.11 -21.84
C ALA A 174 -11.32 -14.45 -22.60
N GLY A 175 -10.85 -15.52 -21.96
CA GLY A 175 -10.92 -16.89 -22.47
C GLY A 175 -12.36 -17.44 -22.53
N THR A 176 -12.51 -18.69 -22.98
CA THR A 176 -13.81 -19.40 -23.00
C THR A 176 -14.34 -19.70 -21.59
N THR A 177 -13.45 -19.76 -20.62
CA THR A 177 -13.77 -19.84 -19.19
C THR A 177 -13.05 -18.69 -18.51
N VAL A 178 -13.78 -17.85 -17.79
CA VAL A 178 -13.24 -16.76 -16.97
C VAL A 178 -13.11 -17.27 -15.54
N SER A 179 -11.89 -17.67 -15.19
CA SER A 179 -11.54 -18.20 -13.89
C SER A 179 -11.37 -17.10 -12.84
N GLY A 180 -11.15 -17.50 -11.59
CA GLY A 180 -10.72 -16.56 -10.56
C GLY A 180 -9.39 -15.87 -10.88
N ASP A 181 -8.45 -16.59 -11.49
CA ASP A 181 -7.11 -16.08 -11.78
C ASP A 181 -7.15 -15.06 -12.95
N ASP A 182 -8.00 -15.30 -13.95
CA ASP A 182 -8.24 -14.32 -15.03
C ASP A 182 -8.81 -13.00 -14.47
N MET A 183 -9.69 -13.09 -13.46
CA MET A 183 -10.22 -11.92 -12.78
C MET A 183 -9.17 -11.22 -11.91
N GLU A 184 -8.25 -11.95 -11.27
CA GLU A 184 -7.13 -11.36 -10.54
C GLU A 184 -6.22 -10.56 -11.48
N ASP A 185 -5.89 -11.12 -12.65
CA ASP A 185 -5.09 -10.45 -13.68
C ASP A 185 -5.79 -9.20 -14.23
N TYR A 186 -7.08 -9.31 -14.55
CA TYR A 186 -7.92 -8.17 -14.94
C TYR A 186 -7.87 -7.06 -13.88
N LEU A 187 -8.12 -7.40 -12.61
CA LEU A 187 -8.18 -6.42 -11.52
C LEU A 187 -6.82 -5.80 -11.26
N ALA A 188 -5.74 -6.59 -11.23
CA ALA A 188 -4.39 -6.12 -11.07
C ALA A 188 -3.98 -5.12 -12.17
N ALA A 189 -4.58 -5.19 -13.36
CA ALA A 189 -4.33 -4.27 -14.45
C ALA A 189 -5.12 -2.95 -14.38
N THR A 190 -6.14 -2.85 -13.52
CA THR A 190 -6.90 -1.60 -13.35
C THR A 190 -6.05 -0.49 -12.73
N ASN A 191 -6.39 0.78 -13.00
CA ASN A 191 -5.72 1.93 -12.39
C ASN A 191 -5.66 1.82 -10.86
N TYR A 192 -6.75 1.37 -10.24
CA TYR A 192 -6.87 1.28 -8.79
C TYR A 192 -5.79 0.38 -8.17
N TYR A 193 -5.63 -0.84 -8.69
CA TYR A 193 -4.66 -1.80 -8.14
C TYR A 193 -3.24 -1.59 -8.66
N VAL A 194 -3.05 -0.97 -9.82
CA VAL A 194 -1.72 -0.50 -10.24
C VAL A 194 -1.22 0.61 -9.31
N GLU A 195 -2.08 1.54 -8.92
CA GLU A 195 -1.73 2.63 -8.00
C GLU A 195 -1.67 2.17 -6.53
N ASN A 196 -2.36 1.08 -6.18
CA ASN A 196 -2.48 0.57 -4.82
C ASN A 196 -2.34 -0.97 -4.77
N PRO A 197 -1.18 -1.53 -5.16
CA PRO A 197 -1.01 -2.98 -5.30
C PRO A 197 -1.21 -3.75 -4.00
N GLN A 198 -0.96 -3.13 -2.85
CA GLN A 198 -1.19 -3.73 -1.52
C GLN A 198 -2.67 -4.09 -1.27
N ASN A 199 -3.60 -3.46 -1.98
CA ASN A 199 -5.03 -3.74 -1.82
C ASN A 199 -5.44 -5.09 -2.45
N LEU A 200 -4.62 -5.66 -3.35
CA LEU A 200 -4.89 -6.98 -3.93
C LEU A 200 -4.88 -8.07 -2.85
N ALA A 201 -3.97 -7.99 -1.88
CA ALA A 201 -3.92 -8.96 -0.78
C ALA A 201 -5.22 -8.98 0.03
N HIS A 202 -5.81 -7.80 0.30
CA HIS A 202 -7.11 -7.68 0.96
C HIS A 202 -8.22 -8.28 0.09
N LEU A 203 -8.26 -7.91 -1.19
CA LEU A 203 -9.23 -8.45 -2.15
C LEU A 203 -9.18 -10.00 -2.20
N HIS A 204 -7.99 -10.59 -2.26
CA HIS A 204 -7.81 -12.05 -2.28
C HIS A 204 -8.33 -12.70 -0.98
N ALA A 205 -8.05 -12.09 0.18
CA ALA A 205 -8.57 -12.58 1.45
C ALA A 205 -10.11 -12.52 1.50
N CYS A 206 -10.72 -11.48 0.94
CA CYS A 206 -12.18 -11.36 0.84
C CYS A 206 -12.79 -12.43 -0.07
N ALA A 207 -12.20 -12.65 -1.24
CA ALA A 207 -12.64 -13.69 -2.17
C ALA A 207 -12.50 -15.08 -1.55
N ALA A 208 -11.38 -15.37 -0.88
CA ALA A 208 -11.18 -16.62 -0.15
C ALA A 208 -12.26 -16.85 0.91
N LYS A 209 -12.62 -15.82 1.68
CA LYS A 209 -13.73 -15.90 2.65
C LYS A 209 -15.08 -16.18 2.01
N GLY A 210 -15.36 -15.59 0.85
CA GLY A 210 -16.54 -15.94 0.07
C GLY A 210 -16.55 -17.41 -0.34
N MET A 211 -15.43 -17.91 -0.86
CA MET A 211 -15.31 -19.29 -1.33
C MET A 211 -15.38 -20.32 -0.20
N GLU A 212 -14.86 -20.00 0.99
CA GLU A 212 -15.05 -20.84 2.20
C GLU A 212 -16.55 -21.01 2.52
N ALA A 213 -17.33 -19.94 2.44
CA ALA A 213 -18.78 -19.98 2.68
C ALA A 213 -19.53 -20.79 1.61
N LEU A 214 -19.05 -20.79 0.37
CA LEU A 214 -19.60 -21.66 -0.68
C LEU A 214 -19.39 -23.14 -0.36
N GLY A 215 -18.18 -23.51 0.08
CA GLY A 215 -17.84 -24.89 0.45
C GLY A 215 -18.66 -25.41 1.64
N GLY A 216 -18.92 -24.56 2.64
CA GLY A 216 -19.78 -24.90 3.78
C GLY A 216 -21.25 -25.08 3.40
N ALA A 217 -21.78 -24.23 2.52
CA ALA A 217 -23.17 -24.32 2.05
C ALA A 217 -23.45 -25.60 1.23
N VAL A 218 -22.48 -26.07 0.46
CA VAL A 218 -22.58 -27.32 -0.30
C VAL A 218 -22.53 -28.54 0.62
N ALA A 219 -21.79 -28.46 1.74
CA ALA A 219 -21.72 -29.53 2.73
C ALA A 219 -23.02 -29.64 3.57
N ASP A 220 -23.64 -28.52 3.95
CA ASP A 220 -24.87 -28.50 4.76
C ASP A 220 -26.12 -28.90 3.96
N ALA A 221 -26.09 -28.80 2.63
CA ALA A 221 -27.18 -29.29 1.77
C ALA A 221 -27.19 -30.83 1.63
N ALA A 222 -26.17 -31.53 2.12
CA ALA A 222 -26.07 -32.97 2.08
C ALA A 222 -26.34 -33.60 3.48
N VAL A 223 -27.56 -34.09 3.73
CA VAL A 223 -27.99 -35.24 4.61
C VAL A 223 -29.40 -35.01 5.23
N PRO A 224 -30.28 -36.05 5.44
CA PRO A 224 -30.48 -37.32 4.74
C PRO A 224 -31.90 -37.45 4.13
N ILE A 225 -32.01 -37.98 2.91
CA ILE A 225 -33.28 -38.54 2.43
C ILE A 225 -33.31 -40.03 2.82
N VAL A 226 -34.17 -40.35 3.79
CA VAL A 226 -34.58 -41.73 4.09
C VAL A 226 -35.79 -42.08 3.21
N ALA A 227 -35.64 -43.20 2.49
CA ALA A 227 -36.67 -44.07 1.92
C ALA A 227 -37.56 -43.54 0.76
N MET A 228 -37.21 -43.91 -0.48
CA MET A 228 -37.96 -44.92 -1.23
C MET A 228 -37.13 -45.48 -2.40
N ALA A 229 -37.12 -46.81 -2.52
CA ALA A 229 -36.28 -47.58 -3.41
C ALA A 229 -36.83 -47.68 -4.84
N ALA A 230 -35.94 -47.63 -5.84
CA ALA A 230 -35.93 -48.54 -6.99
C ALA A 230 -34.70 -48.30 -7.90
N ALA A 231 -33.74 -49.22 -7.82
CA ALA A 231 -32.78 -49.66 -8.83
C ALA A 231 -32.42 -48.74 -10.02
N VAL A 232 -31.25 -48.10 -9.96
CA VAL A 232 -30.21 -48.22 -11.01
C VAL A 232 -28.84 -48.15 -10.33
N ASN A 233 -28.04 -49.18 -10.56
CA ASN A 233 -26.73 -49.40 -9.97
C ASN A 233 -25.66 -48.68 -10.82
N LEU A 234 -25.15 -47.54 -10.37
CA LEU A 234 -23.89 -46.93 -10.85
C LEU A 234 -23.21 -46.23 -9.66
N ALA A 235 -22.41 -46.98 -8.91
CA ALA A 235 -21.51 -46.42 -7.92
C ALA A 235 -20.42 -45.60 -8.63
N ALA A 236 -20.48 -44.28 -8.50
CA ALA A 236 -19.32 -43.41 -8.74
C ALA A 236 -18.41 -43.50 -7.50
N PRO A 237 -17.10 -43.76 -7.67
CA PRO A 237 -16.19 -43.78 -6.53
C PRO A 237 -16.06 -42.36 -5.95
N MET A 238 -16.11 -42.26 -4.63
CA MET A 238 -15.73 -41.04 -3.91
C MET A 238 -14.34 -40.61 -4.40
N ALA A 239 -14.23 -39.37 -4.90
CA ALA A 239 -12.97 -38.82 -5.33
C ALA A 239 -11.99 -38.83 -4.16
N ALA A 240 -10.91 -39.60 -4.30
CA ALA A 240 -9.77 -39.55 -3.40
C ALA A 240 -9.22 -38.11 -3.37
N PRO A 241 -8.61 -37.66 -2.25
CA PRO A 241 -7.86 -36.40 -2.23
C PRO A 241 -6.89 -36.36 -3.41
N PRO A 242 -6.71 -35.20 -4.07
CA PRO A 242 -5.85 -35.11 -5.24
C PRO A 242 -4.46 -35.65 -4.87
N THR A 243 -4.05 -36.70 -5.57
CA THR A 243 -2.69 -37.25 -5.48
C THR A 243 -1.71 -36.08 -5.69
N PRO A 244 -0.65 -35.93 -4.86
CA PRO A 244 0.33 -34.89 -5.07
C PRO A 244 0.76 -34.86 -6.53
N ALA A 245 0.75 -33.70 -7.16
CA ALA A 245 1.24 -33.59 -8.53
C ALA A 245 2.73 -33.95 -8.51
N ASP A 246 3.10 -35.09 -9.09
CA ASP A 246 4.49 -35.54 -9.17
C ASP A 246 5.32 -34.70 -10.14
N MET A 247 4.71 -33.77 -10.88
CA MET A 247 5.35 -32.91 -11.86
C MET A 247 4.77 -31.49 -11.88
N VAL A 248 5.64 -30.50 -12.06
CA VAL A 248 5.26 -29.11 -12.40
C VAL A 248 5.92 -28.69 -13.72
N ARG A 249 5.19 -27.97 -14.57
CA ARG A 249 5.69 -27.38 -15.81
C ARG A 249 5.53 -25.87 -15.76
N ILE A 250 6.62 -25.14 -15.98
CA ILE A 250 6.70 -23.68 -15.89
C ILE A 250 7.26 -23.10 -17.17
N ALA A 251 6.73 -21.95 -17.59
CA ALA A 251 7.27 -21.21 -18.72
C ALA A 251 8.48 -20.40 -18.28
N ALA A 252 9.55 -20.39 -19.07
CA ALA A 252 10.78 -19.69 -18.78
C ALA A 252 11.30 -18.93 -20.00
N LYS A 253 12.05 -17.85 -19.76
CA LYS A 253 12.84 -17.15 -20.77
C LYS A 253 14.32 -17.27 -20.46
N SER A 254 15.10 -17.64 -21.45
CA SER A 254 16.56 -17.66 -21.38
C SER A 254 17.16 -16.26 -21.47
N ALA A 255 18.45 -16.14 -21.11
CA ALA A 255 19.20 -14.89 -21.22
C ALA A 255 19.29 -14.33 -22.65
N ASP A 256 19.18 -15.17 -23.69
CA ASP A 256 19.11 -14.75 -25.10
C ASP A 256 17.67 -14.40 -25.56
N GLY A 257 16.69 -14.41 -24.65
CA GLY A 257 15.31 -14.00 -24.92
C GLY A 257 14.40 -15.07 -25.53
N GLY A 258 14.90 -16.30 -25.72
CA GLY A 258 14.09 -17.42 -26.21
C GLY A 258 13.09 -17.93 -25.16
N ASP A 259 11.96 -18.45 -25.62
CA ASP A 259 10.93 -19.06 -24.76
C ASP A 259 11.20 -20.57 -24.57
N TYR A 260 11.13 -21.02 -23.32
CA TYR A 260 11.44 -22.38 -22.88
C TYR A 260 10.36 -22.91 -21.94
N ILE A 261 10.28 -24.24 -21.86
CA ILE A 261 9.53 -24.95 -20.82
C ILE A 261 10.54 -25.67 -19.93
N VAL A 262 10.39 -25.47 -18.62
CA VAL A 262 11.07 -26.27 -17.60
C VAL A 262 10.01 -27.17 -16.97
N SER A 263 10.28 -28.47 -16.89
CA SER A 263 9.45 -29.41 -16.13
C SER A 263 10.28 -30.04 -15.01
N ILE A 264 9.75 -30.09 -13.80
CA ILE A 264 10.39 -30.72 -12.65
C ILE A 264 9.47 -31.84 -12.19
N GLN A 265 9.97 -33.07 -12.18
CA GLN A 265 9.26 -34.27 -11.75
C GLN A 265 9.95 -34.90 -10.55
N LYS A 266 9.21 -35.27 -9.50
CA LYS A 266 9.70 -36.12 -8.42
C LYS A 266 9.50 -37.59 -8.82
N THR A 267 10.57 -38.38 -8.75
CA THR A 267 10.54 -39.82 -9.11
C THR A 267 10.86 -40.72 -7.91
N GLY A 268 11.27 -40.16 -6.79
CA GLY A 268 11.59 -40.87 -5.55
C GLY A 268 11.86 -39.89 -4.41
N GLY A 269 12.32 -40.38 -3.25
CA GLY A 269 12.50 -39.57 -2.03
C GLY A 269 13.31 -38.28 -2.27
N ASP A 270 14.52 -38.42 -2.80
CA ASP A 270 15.43 -37.34 -3.18
C ASP A 270 15.84 -37.40 -4.66
N THR A 271 15.09 -38.14 -5.49
CA THR A 271 15.33 -38.29 -6.92
C THR A 271 14.21 -37.70 -7.75
N GLY A 272 14.54 -37.27 -8.96
CA GLY A 272 13.59 -36.68 -9.90
C GLY A 272 14.13 -36.58 -11.31
N ALA A 273 13.35 -35.95 -12.19
CA ALA A 273 13.76 -35.59 -13.54
C ALA A 273 13.51 -34.11 -13.77
N ILE A 274 14.45 -33.44 -14.44
CA ILE A 274 14.29 -32.08 -14.92
C ILE A 274 14.32 -32.11 -16.44
N GLU A 275 13.23 -31.65 -17.07
CA GLU A 275 13.14 -31.51 -18.52
C GLU A 275 13.24 -30.04 -18.90
N PHE A 276 14.05 -29.75 -19.92
CA PHE A 276 14.32 -28.40 -20.37
C PHE A 276 14.36 -28.33 -21.90
N GLY A 277 13.54 -27.48 -22.51
CA GLY A 277 13.51 -27.33 -23.97
C GLY A 277 12.88 -26.04 -24.43
N LYS A 278 13.26 -25.57 -25.62
CA LYS A 278 12.56 -24.46 -26.28
C LYS A 278 11.10 -24.84 -26.50
N VAL A 279 10.21 -23.86 -26.44
CA VAL A 279 8.81 -24.08 -26.86
C VAL A 279 8.82 -24.63 -28.30
N ASN A 280 8.14 -25.75 -28.53
CA ASN A 280 8.10 -26.51 -29.80
C ASN A 280 9.36 -27.33 -30.17
N ALA A 281 10.31 -27.53 -29.25
CA ALA A 281 11.41 -28.48 -29.43
C ALA A 281 11.28 -29.65 -28.43
N SER A 282 11.82 -30.82 -28.78
CA SER A 282 11.94 -31.94 -27.83
C SER A 282 12.82 -31.51 -26.64
N PRO A 283 12.31 -31.55 -25.41
CA PRO A 283 13.09 -31.13 -24.25
C PRO A 283 14.22 -32.13 -23.97
N SER A 284 15.35 -31.60 -23.52
CA SER A 284 16.42 -32.40 -22.93
C SER A 284 16.00 -32.83 -21.53
N ARG A 285 16.06 -34.12 -21.25
CA ARG A 285 15.72 -34.70 -19.95
C ARG A 285 16.98 -35.01 -19.16
N PHE A 286 17.01 -34.61 -17.90
CA PHE A 286 18.09 -34.86 -16.96
C PHE A 286 17.53 -35.58 -15.74
N ASP A 287 17.94 -36.83 -15.55
CA ASP A 287 17.66 -37.52 -14.29
C ASP A 287 18.59 -36.96 -13.21
N VAL A 288 17.99 -36.57 -12.08
CA VAL A 288 18.68 -35.91 -10.98
C VAL A 288 18.48 -36.66 -9.66
N SER A 289 19.49 -36.61 -8.82
CA SER A 289 19.52 -37.18 -7.46
C SER A 289 19.92 -36.11 -6.45
N GLY A 290 19.71 -36.40 -5.15
CA GLY A 290 20.02 -35.48 -4.07
C GLY A 290 19.22 -34.17 -4.13
N ILE A 291 17.98 -34.23 -4.65
CA ILE A 291 17.08 -33.07 -4.66
C ILE A 291 16.75 -32.67 -3.22
N LYS A 292 17.06 -31.43 -2.85
CA LYS A 292 16.77 -30.87 -1.52
C LYS A 292 16.10 -29.51 -1.65
N ALA A 293 15.08 -29.25 -0.85
CA ALA A 293 14.37 -27.98 -0.81
C ALA A 293 14.71 -27.17 0.45
N ARG A 294 14.64 -25.85 0.39
CA ARG A 294 14.59 -25.02 1.60
C ARG A 294 13.18 -25.06 2.19
N ALA A 295 13.08 -24.97 3.52
CA ALA A 295 11.80 -25.05 4.23
C ALA A 295 10.78 -23.96 3.82
N ASP A 296 11.26 -22.83 3.26
CA ASP A 296 10.42 -21.74 2.75
C ASP A 296 9.98 -21.94 1.29
N GLY A 297 10.34 -23.06 0.66
CA GLY A 297 10.01 -23.35 -0.74
C GLY A 297 10.78 -22.51 -1.76
N THR A 298 11.74 -21.69 -1.33
CA THR A 298 12.43 -20.70 -2.19
C THR A 298 13.75 -21.19 -2.74
N ARG A 299 14.17 -22.45 -2.51
CA ARG A 299 15.40 -23.00 -3.07
C ARG A 299 15.28 -24.51 -3.25
N LEU A 300 15.74 -25.02 -4.40
CA LEU A 300 15.81 -26.44 -4.71
C LEU A 300 17.20 -26.76 -5.25
N THR A 301 18.00 -27.58 -4.59
CA THR A 301 19.32 -28.01 -5.10
C THR A 301 19.26 -29.46 -5.54
N CYS A 302 19.92 -29.83 -6.63
CA CYS A 302 19.96 -31.21 -7.16
C CYS A 302 21.33 -31.52 -7.79
N SER A 303 21.59 -32.77 -8.13
CA SER A 303 22.80 -33.24 -8.82
C SER A 303 22.42 -34.20 -9.95
N ALA A 304 23.16 -34.24 -11.07
CA ALA A 304 22.90 -35.18 -12.18
C ALA A 304 24.03 -36.20 -12.35
N THR A 305 23.72 -37.40 -12.83
CA THR A 305 24.62 -38.57 -12.87
C THR A 305 25.78 -38.45 -13.88
N LEU A 306 25.71 -37.53 -14.85
CA LEU A 306 26.66 -37.42 -15.98
C LEU A 306 27.85 -36.46 -15.73
N GLY A 307 28.25 -36.24 -14.48
CA GLY A 307 29.34 -35.29 -14.16
C GLY A 307 29.00 -33.82 -14.47
N THR A 308 27.72 -33.52 -14.69
CA THR A 308 27.18 -32.18 -14.90
C THR A 308 26.47 -31.76 -13.63
N ALA A 309 26.89 -30.65 -13.02
CA ALA A 309 26.24 -30.14 -11.81
C ALA A 309 25.07 -29.24 -12.22
N VAL A 310 23.85 -29.77 -12.15
CA VAL A 310 22.63 -28.97 -12.34
C VAL A 310 22.26 -28.33 -11.01
N THR A 311 22.62 -27.06 -10.81
CA THR A 311 22.21 -26.32 -9.61
C THR A 311 20.99 -25.46 -9.94
N CYS A 312 19.81 -25.94 -9.60
CA CYS A 312 18.64 -25.05 -9.54
C CYS A 312 18.81 -24.09 -8.34
N ALA A 313 18.57 -22.80 -8.53
CA ALA A 313 18.55 -21.84 -7.44
C ALA A 313 17.37 -20.90 -7.64
N LEU A 314 16.25 -21.25 -7.03
CA LEU A 314 15.17 -20.29 -6.86
C LEU A 314 15.72 -19.09 -6.07
N ARG A 315 15.64 -17.90 -6.64
CA ARG A 315 16.04 -16.66 -5.98
C ARG A 315 14.95 -15.64 -6.27
N ALA A 316 14.20 -15.24 -5.25
CA ALA A 316 13.43 -14.00 -5.36
C ALA A 316 14.42 -12.88 -5.69
N GLY A 317 14.25 -12.22 -6.84
CA GLY A 317 15.18 -11.21 -7.32
C GLY A 317 15.28 -10.03 -6.35
N ARG A 318 16.48 -9.49 -6.16
CA ARG A 318 16.64 -8.13 -5.62
C ARG A 318 16.20 -7.14 -6.72
N PRO A 319 15.51 -6.03 -6.41
CA PRO A 319 14.78 -5.25 -7.41
C PRO A 319 15.70 -4.40 -8.31
N PRO A 320 15.23 -3.95 -9.50
CA PRO A 320 13.89 -4.12 -10.07
C PRO A 320 13.90 -4.67 -11.51
N THR A 321 13.60 -5.95 -11.75
CA THR A 321 13.01 -6.41 -13.06
C THR A 321 12.60 -7.89 -13.16
N SER A 322 12.84 -8.77 -12.19
CA SER A 322 12.31 -10.15 -12.33
C SER A 322 12.23 -10.93 -11.02
N ASP A 323 11.02 -11.33 -10.64
CA ASP A 323 10.80 -12.50 -9.79
C ASP A 323 11.07 -13.75 -10.64
N GLY A 324 12.36 -14.02 -10.88
CA GLY A 324 12.82 -15.06 -11.79
C GLY A 324 13.31 -16.31 -11.05
N ILE A 325 13.14 -17.47 -11.66
CA ILE A 325 13.77 -18.71 -11.18
C ILE A 325 15.09 -18.90 -11.91
N GLU A 326 16.21 -18.62 -11.24
CA GLU A 326 17.53 -18.85 -11.81
C GLU A 326 17.87 -20.36 -11.79
N ILE A 327 17.68 -21.03 -12.91
CA ILE A 327 18.16 -22.40 -13.08
C ILE A 327 19.56 -22.33 -13.68
N THR A 328 20.57 -22.68 -12.89
CA THR A 328 21.96 -22.74 -13.35
C THR A 328 22.35 -24.17 -13.71
N ILE A 329 22.57 -24.43 -15.00
CA ILE A 329 23.14 -25.70 -15.45
C ILE A 329 24.65 -25.50 -15.60
N GLY A 330 25.44 -26.05 -14.69
CA GLY A 330 26.90 -26.00 -14.75
C GLY A 330 27.45 -27.17 -15.56
N GLY A 331 27.94 -26.90 -16.77
CA GLY A 331 28.68 -27.88 -17.57
C GLY A 331 30.09 -28.14 -17.01
N TRP A 332 30.69 -29.28 -17.37
CA TRP A 332 32.09 -29.62 -17.02
C TRP A 332 33.09 -28.52 -17.43
N PHE A 333 32.73 -27.68 -18.41
CA PHE A 333 33.55 -26.58 -18.95
C PHE A 333 33.17 -25.17 -18.45
N GLY A 334 32.40 -25.04 -17.36
CA GLY A 334 32.25 -23.75 -16.65
C GLY A 334 31.28 -22.74 -17.26
N GLY A 335 30.37 -23.15 -18.15
CA GLY A 335 29.28 -22.30 -18.62
C GLY A 335 28.07 -22.37 -17.68
N THR A 336 27.57 -21.22 -17.23
CA THR A 336 26.30 -21.07 -16.50
C THR A 336 25.30 -20.37 -17.42
N THR A 337 24.17 -21.02 -17.71
CA THR A 337 23.02 -20.36 -18.35
C THR A 337 21.97 -20.04 -17.31
N VAL A 338 21.37 -18.85 -17.39
CA VAL A 338 20.32 -18.37 -16.48
C VAL A 338 19.00 -18.29 -17.23
N TYR A 339 17.95 -18.82 -16.60
CA TYR A 339 16.58 -18.70 -17.06
C TYR A 339 15.79 -17.82 -16.08
N THR A 340 14.75 -17.17 -16.56
CA THR A 340 13.84 -16.33 -15.78
C THR A 340 12.42 -16.85 -15.98
N VAL A 341 11.59 -16.79 -14.95
CA VAL A 341 10.22 -17.33 -14.98
C VAL A 341 9.25 -16.22 -14.63
N SER A 342 8.01 -16.31 -15.10
CA SER A 342 6.96 -15.34 -14.80
C SER A 342 6.47 -15.47 -13.35
N HIS A 343 5.93 -14.38 -12.79
CA HIS A 343 5.42 -14.36 -11.41
C HIS A 343 4.30 -15.40 -11.12
N PRO A 344 3.33 -15.66 -12.03
CA PRO A 344 2.33 -16.72 -11.81
C PRO A 344 2.92 -18.13 -11.70
N ASP A 345 3.93 -18.44 -12.51
CA ASP A 345 4.60 -19.75 -12.51
C ASP A 345 5.50 -19.95 -11.28
N PHE A 346 5.99 -18.87 -10.67
CA PHE A 346 6.71 -18.92 -9.39
C PHE A 346 5.82 -19.46 -8.26
N GLY A 347 4.58 -18.99 -8.14
CA GLY A 347 3.62 -19.47 -7.15
C GLY A 347 3.30 -20.96 -7.32
N ARG A 348 3.07 -21.40 -8.56
CA ARG A 348 2.82 -22.82 -8.89
C ARG A 348 3.99 -23.72 -8.48
N LEU A 349 5.22 -23.26 -8.68
CA LEU A 349 6.40 -24.01 -8.27
C LEU A 349 6.57 -24.06 -6.74
N GLN A 350 6.28 -22.98 -6.01
CA GLN A 350 6.31 -23.00 -4.55
C GLN A 350 5.31 -24.02 -3.99
N THR A 351 4.09 -24.05 -4.52
CA THR A 351 3.07 -25.03 -4.16
C THR A 351 3.55 -26.45 -4.45
N PHE A 352 4.12 -26.70 -5.63
CA PHE A 352 4.69 -28.01 -5.97
C PHE A 352 5.79 -28.43 -5.00
N ILE A 353 6.76 -27.57 -4.68
CA ILE A 353 7.88 -27.92 -3.78
C ILE A 353 7.36 -28.28 -2.38
N ALA A 354 6.37 -27.55 -1.88
CA ALA A 354 5.74 -27.83 -0.58
C ALA A 354 5.00 -29.18 -0.58
N GLN A 355 4.26 -29.48 -1.65
CA GLN A 355 3.45 -30.70 -1.76
C GLN A 355 4.29 -31.94 -2.10
N ALA A 356 5.33 -31.79 -2.92
CA ALA A 356 6.18 -32.87 -3.37
C ALA A 356 7.04 -33.45 -2.23
N GLY A 357 7.24 -32.72 -1.12
CA GLY A 357 7.91 -33.25 0.08
C GLY A 357 9.38 -33.63 -0.17
N PHE A 358 10.15 -32.74 -0.81
CA PHE A 358 11.60 -32.93 -0.96
C PHE A 358 12.32 -32.84 0.41
N PRO A 359 13.42 -33.58 0.62
CA PRO A 359 14.24 -33.44 1.82
C PRO A 359 14.69 -31.99 2.04
N VAL A 360 14.71 -31.53 3.29
CA VAL A 360 15.05 -30.14 3.60
C VAL A 360 16.57 -29.95 3.65
N ILE A 361 17.09 -28.87 3.05
CA ILE A 361 18.49 -28.48 3.13
C ILE A 361 18.85 -28.23 4.61
N ALA A 362 19.80 -29.01 5.14
CA ALA A 362 20.30 -28.84 6.51
C ALA A 362 20.89 -27.44 6.68
N ARG A 363 20.56 -26.80 7.81
CA ARG A 363 21.05 -25.47 8.15
C ARG A 363 22.57 -25.48 8.34
N SER A 364 23.22 -24.35 8.05
CA SER A 364 24.67 -24.19 8.16
C SER A 364 25.13 -24.16 9.63
N ALA A 365 26.41 -24.43 9.90
CA ALA A 365 26.99 -24.38 11.26
C ALA A 365 26.83 -23.01 11.97
N ARG A 366 26.60 -21.92 11.20
CA ARG A 366 26.29 -20.58 11.73
C ARG A 366 24.83 -20.45 12.20
N GLU A 367 23.93 -21.23 11.61
CA GLU A 367 22.54 -21.40 12.03
C GLU A 367 22.41 -22.44 13.18
N ASP A 368 23.36 -23.38 13.31
CA ASP A 368 23.44 -24.32 14.45
C ASP A 368 23.84 -23.65 15.77
N VAL A 369 24.58 -22.53 15.73
CA VAL A 369 24.87 -21.72 16.93
C VAL A 369 23.59 -21.18 17.56
N VAL A 370 22.55 -20.94 16.74
CA VAL A 370 21.21 -20.54 17.19
C VAL A 370 20.40 -21.74 17.69
N ALA A 371 20.63 -22.94 17.14
CA ALA A 371 19.98 -24.17 17.59
C ALA A 371 20.53 -24.69 18.93
N ARG A 372 21.81 -24.48 19.24
CA ARG A 372 22.40 -24.87 20.53
C ARG A 372 21.95 -24.03 21.73
N ALA A 373 21.22 -22.94 21.52
CA ALA A 373 20.54 -22.20 22.57
C ALA A 373 19.24 -22.89 23.05
N ILE A 374 18.86 -24.03 22.46
CA ILE A 374 17.65 -24.80 22.77
C ILE A 374 17.88 -25.83 23.89
N ASP A 375 19.13 -26.18 24.23
CA ASP A 375 19.39 -27.12 25.33
C ASP A 375 19.92 -26.40 26.58
N VAL A 376 19.20 -26.64 27.69
CA VAL A 376 19.42 -26.27 29.09
C VAL A 376 18.47 -25.17 29.60
N VAL A 377 17.24 -25.58 29.97
CA VAL A 377 16.68 -25.43 31.33
C VAL A 377 15.58 -26.50 31.50
N PRO A 378 15.69 -27.44 32.47
CA PRO A 378 14.58 -28.34 32.78
C PRO A 378 13.51 -27.59 33.60
N GLY A 379 12.26 -27.58 33.11
CA GLY A 379 11.09 -27.31 33.98
C GLY A 379 10.10 -26.22 33.59
N ILE A 380 9.68 -26.07 32.31
CA ILE A 380 8.51 -25.23 31.95
C ILE A 380 7.53 -26.04 31.10
N ALA A 381 6.27 -26.07 31.52
CA ALA A 381 5.24 -27.03 31.10
C ALA A 381 4.26 -26.52 30.01
N ASP A 382 4.63 -25.54 29.18
CA ASP A 382 3.73 -25.06 28.12
C ASP A 382 4.48 -24.64 26.82
N PRO A 383 4.31 -25.39 25.70
CA PRO A 383 4.91 -25.07 24.41
C PRO A 383 4.44 -23.74 23.77
N GLN A 384 3.28 -23.19 24.17
CA GLN A 384 2.75 -21.96 23.55
C GLN A 384 3.40 -20.68 24.08
N GLN A 385 3.93 -20.67 25.31
CA GLN A 385 4.63 -19.50 25.86
C GLN A 385 6.06 -19.32 25.31
N ALA A 386 6.66 -20.35 24.71
CA ALA A 386 7.99 -20.28 24.10
C ALA A 386 8.02 -19.65 22.70
N LEU A 387 6.85 -19.47 22.05
CA LEU A 387 6.73 -18.98 20.67
C LEU A 387 6.69 -17.45 20.54
N ALA A 388 6.52 -16.72 21.65
CA ALA A 388 6.41 -15.25 21.62
C ALA A 388 7.77 -14.53 21.37
N PRO A 389 8.91 -14.94 21.95
CA PRO A 389 10.19 -14.26 21.70
C PRO A 389 10.81 -14.59 20.33
N ALA A 390 10.54 -15.78 19.77
CA ALA A 390 11.11 -16.21 18.49
C ALA A 390 10.51 -15.50 17.26
N ARG A 391 9.29 -14.94 17.39
CA ARG A 391 8.68 -14.09 16.35
C ARG A 391 9.23 -12.65 16.34
N ALA A 392 10.04 -12.27 17.33
CA ALA A 392 10.65 -10.94 17.42
C ALA A 392 12.00 -10.80 16.70
N LEU A 393 12.51 -11.86 16.05
CA LEU A 393 13.82 -11.85 15.37
C LEU A 393 13.75 -12.03 13.83
N ALA A 394 12.58 -11.78 13.22
CA ALA A 394 12.56 -11.28 11.84
C ALA A 394 13.02 -9.82 11.89
N ALA A 395 13.91 -9.40 11.00
CA ALA A 395 14.58 -8.08 11.01
C ALA A 395 13.65 -6.97 11.54
N ASP A 396 14.03 -6.34 12.65
CA ASP A 396 13.18 -5.33 13.27
C ASP A 396 13.09 -4.13 12.33
N ILE A 397 11.90 -3.90 11.76
CA ILE A 397 11.64 -2.86 10.77
C ILE A 397 12.09 -1.46 11.25
N TYR A 398 12.10 -1.23 12.56
CA TYR A 398 12.58 0.02 13.15
C TYR A 398 14.10 0.14 13.04
N ASP A 399 14.85 -0.91 13.41
CA ASP A 399 16.33 -0.93 13.32
C ASP A 399 16.78 -0.78 11.87
N ASP A 400 16.08 -1.44 10.94
CA ASP A 400 16.37 -1.34 9.52
C ASP A 400 16.12 0.08 9.00
N ALA A 401 15.03 0.73 9.43
CA ALA A 401 14.75 2.12 9.09
C ALA A 401 15.82 3.07 9.64
N VAL A 402 16.24 2.92 10.90
CA VAL A 402 17.31 3.72 11.52
C VAL A 402 18.62 3.56 10.74
N LYS A 403 19.06 2.32 10.49
CA LYS A 403 20.29 2.03 9.72
C LYS A 403 20.22 2.61 8.31
N ALA A 404 19.07 2.49 7.64
CA ALA A 404 18.87 3.04 6.30
C ALA A 404 18.96 4.57 6.31
N ILE A 405 18.39 5.24 7.32
CA ILE A 405 18.51 6.70 7.50
C ILE A 405 19.98 7.09 7.69
N GLU A 406 20.70 6.40 8.56
CA GLU A 406 22.12 6.68 8.85
C GLU A 406 23.00 6.50 7.60
N LEU A 407 22.84 5.39 6.89
CA LEU A 407 23.54 5.13 5.62
C LEU A 407 23.20 6.18 4.57
N TRP A 408 21.92 6.55 4.47
CA TRP A 408 21.49 7.58 3.54
C TRP A 408 22.12 8.95 3.86
N ARG A 409 22.26 9.32 5.14
CA ARG A 409 22.88 10.61 5.52
C ARG A 409 24.33 10.76 5.04
N LEU A 410 25.02 9.65 4.82
CA LEU A 410 26.37 9.63 4.25
C LEU A 410 26.36 9.90 2.73
N GLN A 411 25.28 9.54 2.04
CA GLN A 411 25.16 9.61 0.57
C GLN A 411 24.33 10.81 0.08
N LYS A 412 23.33 11.24 0.86
CA LYS A 412 22.42 12.37 0.63
C LYS A 412 21.72 12.39 -0.74
N SER A 413 21.52 11.21 -1.34
CA SER A 413 20.85 11.03 -2.63
C SER A 413 19.33 10.92 -2.44
N SER A 414 18.55 11.83 -3.02
CA SER A 414 17.08 11.81 -2.88
C SER A 414 16.45 10.53 -3.46
N SER A 415 17.02 9.97 -4.54
CA SER A 415 16.56 8.70 -5.13
C SER A 415 16.82 7.51 -4.21
N ASP A 416 17.96 7.49 -3.49
CA ASP A 416 18.23 6.44 -2.50
C ASP A 416 17.30 6.52 -1.31
N TYR A 417 16.94 7.73 -0.85
CA TYR A 417 15.95 7.89 0.22
C TYR A 417 14.61 7.26 -0.17
N ASP A 418 14.07 7.64 -1.32
CA ASP A 418 12.76 7.17 -1.76
C ASP A 418 12.72 5.65 -2.02
N ALA A 419 13.82 5.07 -2.51
CA ALA A 419 13.89 3.64 -2.83
C ALA A 419 14.18 2.75 -1.62
N LYS A 420 14.99 3.22 -0.66
CA LYS A 420 15.53 2.39 0.42
C LYS A 420 15.03 2.79 1.81
N VAL A 421 14.90 4.09 2.08
CA VAL A 421 14.55 4.61 3.40
C VAL A 421 13.04 4.74 3.57
N ASN A 422 12.38 5.43 2.63
CA ASN A 422 10.96 5.77 2.72
C ASN A 422 10.04 4.53 2.88
N PRO A 423 10.24 3.40 2.18
CA PRO A 423 9.40 2.21 2.40
C PRO A 423 9.52 1.66 3.82
N LEU A 424 10.74 1.66 4.40
CA LEU A 424 10.97 1.19 5.76
C LEU A 424 10.31 2.13 6.78
N VAL A 425 10.48 3.45 6.61
CA VAL A 425 9.82 4.46 7.43
C VAL A 425 8.30 4.33 7.39
N ARG A 426 7.71 4.13 6.21
CA ARG A 426 6.26 3.94 6.04
C ARG A 426 5.76 2.66 6.72
N ASN A 427 6.48 1.56 6.58
CA ASN A 427 6.12 0.30 7.22
C ASN A 427 6.22 0.42 8.76
N ALA A 428 7.27 1.06 9.26
CA ALA A 428 7.40 1.37 10.68
C ALA A 428 6.27 2.29 11.18
N ALA A 429 5.91 3.33 10.41
CA ALA A 429 4.82 4.25 10.73
C ALA A 429 3.46 3.53 10.77
N ALA A 430 3.18 2.66 9.78
CA ALA A 430 1.97 1.86 9.75
C ALA A 430 1.90 0.92 10.97
N ARG A 431 3.00 0.25 11.30
CA ARG A 431 3.10 -0.66 12.45
C ARG A 431 2.84 0.04 13.78
N VAL A 432 3.53 1.16 14.05
CA VAL A 432 3.34 1.88 15.32
C VAL A 432 1.92 2.45 15.43
N ARG A 433 1.30 2.88 14.32
CA ARG A 433 -0.10 3.34 14.31
C ARG A 433 -1.11 2.23 14.59
N GLN A 434 -0.86 1.00 14.12
CA GLN A 434 -1.73 -0.14 14.36
C GLN A 434 -1.71 -0.59 15.82
N SER A 435 -0.53 -0.55 16.46
CA SER A 435 -0.34 -1.04 17.84
C SER A 435 0.52 -0.09 18.68
N PRO A 436 0.04 1.13 19.00
CA PRO A 436 0.85 2.17 19.64
C PRO A 436 1.01 1.93 21.15
N ASN A 437 1.87 0.99 21.52
CA ASN A 437 2.31 0.78 22.90
C ASN A 437 3.68 1.45 23.15
N VAL A 438 4.09 1.56 24.42
CA VAL A 438 5.33 2.23 24.84
C VAL A 438 6.57 1.73 24.05
N GLY A 439 6.71 0.42 23.84
CA GLY A 439 7.88 -0.15 23.16
C GLY A 439 7.89 0.07 21.64
N GLU A 440 6.73 0.06 20.99
CA GLU A 440 6.61 0.42 19.57
C GLU A 440 6.83 1.95 19.37
N ILE A 441 6.29 2.78 20.28
CA ILE A 441 6.50 4.23 20.24
C ILE A 441 7.97 4.58 20.48
N ALA A 442 8.66 3.94 21.43
CA ALA A 442 10.07 4.23 21.70
C ALA A 442 10.95 3.94 20.47
N ARG A 443 10.72 2.81 19.79
CA ARG A 443 11.42 2.48 18.54
C ARG A 443 11.09 3.45 17.40
N TRP A 444 9.84 3.89 17.29
CA TRP A 444 9.47 4.96 16.36
C TRP A 444 10.18 6.29 16.67
N LEU A 445 10.32 6.66 17.94
CA LEU A 445 11.03 7.88 18.33
C LEU A 445 12.53 7.83 18.03
N ASP A 446 13.12 6.64 17.95
CA ASP A 446 14.52 6.48 17.51
C ASP A 446 14.68 6.78 16.01
N ILE A 447 13.70 6.40 15.18
CA ILE A 447 13.60 6.85 13.77
C ILE A 447 13.52 8.38 13.72
N GLN A 448 12.64 9.00 14.52
CA GLN A 448 12.49 10.46 14.56
C GLN A 448 13.80 11.16 14.97
N ALA A 449 14.51 10.63 15.97
CA ALA A 449 15.79 11.17 16.41
C ALA A 449 16.88 11.06 15.34
N SER A 450 16.87 9.95 14.59
CA SER A 450 17.80 9.65 13.50
C SER A 450 17.53 10.50 12.26
N ALA A 451 16.27 10.86 12.02
CA ALA A 451 15.81 11.66 10.89
C ALA A 451 16.06 13.18 11.01
N ARG A 452 16.83 13.63 12.01
CA ARG A 452 17.16 15.05 12.20
C ARG A 452 17.66 15.71 10.90
N GLY A 453 17.04 16.83 10.51
CA GLY A 453 17.39 17.59 9.31
C GLY A 453 16.82 17.01 8.01
N ILE A 454 15.98 15.98 8.08
CA ILE A 454 15.26 15.44 6.93
C ILE A 454 13.87 16.07 6.88
N ALA A 455 13.53 16.75 5.77
CA ALA A 455 12.20 17.30 5.55
C ALA A 455 11.22 16.22 5.08
N ASP A 456 10.89 15.26 5.96
CA ASP A 456 9.92 14.20 5.69
C ASP A 456 8.63 14.41 6.50
N SER A 457 7.49 14.48 5.81
CA SER A 457 6.19 14.70 6.44
C SER A 457 5.68 13.48 7.21
N GLU A 458 5.94 12.26 6.71
CA GLU A 458 5.44 11.02 7.31
C GLU A 458 6.02 10.84 8.72
N ILE A 459 7.31 11.14 8.88
CA ILE A 459 7.99 11.01 10.18
C ILE A 459 7.36 11.97 11.19
N THR A 460 7.34 13.26 10.88
CA THR A 460 6.81 14.29 11.79
C THR A 460 5.32 14.09 12.08
N GLU A 461 4.50 13.80 11.07
CA GLU A 461 3.05 13.63 11.24
C GLU A 461 2.70 12.42 12.09
N THR A 462 3.40 11.30 11.91
CA THR A 462 3.21 10.12 12.76
C THR A 462 3.61 10.43 14.21
N THR A 463 4.75 11.09 14.42
CA THR A 463 5.20 11.47 15.77
C THR A 463 4.19 12.39 16.47
N LEU A 464 3.69 13.41 15.77
CA LEU A 464 2.67 14.32 16.31
C LEU A 464 1.34 13.61 16.58
N ALA A 465 0.91 12.72 15.69
CA ALA A 465 -0.30 11.92 15.88
C ALA A 465 -0.19 11.00 17.10
N LEU A 466 0.95 10.33 17.29
CA LEU A 466 1.22 9.50 18.47
C LEU A 466 1.24 10.34 19.74
N ARG A 467 1.92 11.50 19.75
CA ARG A 467 1.94 12.43 20.89
C ARG A 467 0.53 12.85 21.29
N ALA A 468 -0.31 13.20 20.32
CA ALA A 468 -1.67 13.65 20.56
C ALA A 468 -2.60 12.51 21.02
N ALA A 469 -2.55 11.35 20.36
CA ALA A 469 -3.46 10.24 20.61
C ALA A 469 -3.07 9.35 21.80
N LYS A 470 -1.78 9.32 22.16
CA LYS A 470 -1.18 8.42 23.17
C LYS A 470 -0.22 9.16 24.08
N SER A 471 -0.66 10.30 24.61
CA SER A 471 0.22 11.22 25.35
C SER A 471 0.96 10.58 26.52
N LEU A 472 0.33 9.66 27.27
CA LEU A 472 0.98 8.99 28.40
C LEU A 472 2.07 8.03 27.91
N GLU A 473 1.71 7.11 27.01
CA GLU A 473 2.63 6.13 26.45
C GLU A 473 3.77 6.80 25.69
N PHE A 474 3.49 7.91 25.00
CA PHE A 474 4.48 8.73 24.32
C PHE A 474 5.50 9.33 25.29
N GLN A 475 5.04 9.94 26.39
CA GLN A 475 5.94 10.49 27.40
C GLN A 475 6.78 9.40 28.06
N THR A 476 6.18 8.26 28.39
CA THR A 476 6.91 7.11 28.93
C THR A 476 7.97 6.60 27.94
N ALA A 477 7.60 6.44 26.66
CA ALA A 477 8.52 6.01 25.60
C ALA A 477 9.67 7.00 25.39
N LEU A 478 9.38 8.30 25.40
CA LEU A 478 10.37 9.36 25.30
C LEU A 478 11.39 9.30 26.44
N GLN A 479 10.95 8.97 27.67
CA GLN A 479 11.86 8.81 28.82
C GLN A 479 12.77 7.58 28.71
N GLN A 480 12.40 6.57 27.92
CA GLN A 480 13.22 5.37 27.69
C GLN A 480 14.34 5.58 26.66
N LEU A 481 14.30 6.67 25.89
CA LEU A 481 15.36 6.99 24.92
C LEU A 481 16.65 7.46 25.60
N PRO A 482 17.82 7.20 25.00
CA PRO A 482 19.06 7.87 25.39
C PRO A 482 18.89 9.40 25.36
N GLU A 483 19.52 10.12 26.29
CA GLU A 483 19.37 11.58 26.43
C GLU A 483 19.64 12.36 25.14
N ALA A 484 20.63 11.92 24.35
CA ALA A 484 20.92 12.53 23.05
C ALA A 484 19.77 12.38 22.03
N ALA A 485 19.05 11.26 22.04
CA ALA A 485 17.89 11.02 21.18
C ALA A 485 16.67 11.80 21.68
N LYS A 486 16.43 11.80 23.00
CA LYS A 486 15.38 12.59 23.66
C LYS A 486 15.49 14.08 23.31
N LEU A 487 16.70 14.65 23.41
CA LEU A 487 16.96 16.04 23.03
C LEU A 487 16.63 16.30 21.55
N ARG A 488 17.00 15.38 20.64
CA ARG A 488 16.69 15.52 19.21
C ARG A 488 15.19 15.48 18.94
N VAL A 489 14.47 14.55 19.56
CA VAL A 489 13.01 14.47 19.43
C VAL A 489 12.35 15.75 19.93
N ASN A 490 12.75 16.26 21.10
CA ASN A 490 12.20 17.49 21.66
C ASN A 490 12.49 18.73 20.80
N LEU A 491 13.71 18.81 20.23
CA LEU A 491 14.07 19.87 19.28
C LEU A 491 13.19 19.86 18.03
N GLU A 492 12.93 18.67 17.47
CA GLU A 492 12.08 18.51 16.27
C GLU A 492 10.60 18.77 16.53
N LEU A 493 10.12 18.51 17.76
CA LEU A 493 8.74 18.74 18.17
C LEU A 493 8.47 20.15 18.69
N GLY A 494 9.49 21.01 18.69
CA GLY A 494 9.34 22.41 19.08
C GLY A 494 9.04 22.62 20.56
N ASP A 495 9.39 21.66 21.44
CA ASP A 495 9.26 21.79 22.90
C ASP A 495 10.39 22.65 23.47
N ARG A 496 10.51 23.87 22.92
CA ARG A 496 11.47 24.89 23.31
C ARG A 496 10.78 25.89 24.24
N SER A 497 10.36 25.45 25.42
CA SER A 497 9.87 26.39 26.43
C SER A 497 11.00 27.29 26.96
N ASP A 498 12.25 26.81 27.05
CA ASP A 498 13.23 27.50 27.92
C ASP A 498 14.63 27.82 27.33
N GLN A 499 15.08 27.27 26.19
CA GLN A 499 16.49 27.42 25.79
C GLN A 499 16.82 28.42 24.66
N GLU A 500 15.85 28.95 23.91
CA GLU A 500 16.14 29.92 22.83
C GLU A 500 15.75 31.37 23.12
N ASN A 501 14.98 31.64 24.18
CA ASN A 501 14.74 33.01 24.62
C ASN A 501 16.00 33.68 25.21
N ALA A 502 17.07 32.93 25.46
CA ALA A 502 18.35 33.46 25.93
C ALA A 502 19.30 33.90 24.78
N GLY A 503 18.90 33.79 23.51
CA GLY A 503 19.78 34.05 22.38
C GLY A 503 19.04 34.32 21.08
N LEU A 504 18.12 35.27 21.08
CA LEU A 504 17.68 35.95 19.84
C LEU A 504 18.88 36.70 19.25
N VAL A 505 19.77 35.96 18.59
CA VAL A 505 20.67 36.52 17.60
C VAL A 505 19.77 37.09 16.51
N SER A 506 19.71 38.42 16.48
CA SER A 506 19.22 39.25 15.40
C SER A 506 19.17 38.48 14.08
N LEU A 507 17.99 38.44 13.46
CA LEU A 507 17.80 38.03 12.09
C LEU A 507 18.86 38.74 11.26
N GLY A 508 19.94 38.01 10.90
CA GLY A 508 21.00 38.55 10.05
C GLY A 508 20.35 39.32 8.91
N SER A 509 20.67 40.61 8.82
CA SER A 509 19.99 41.54 7.93
C SER A 509 19.88 40.97 6.53
N SER A 510 18.77 41.25 5.85
CA SER A 510 18.49 40.89 4.46
C SER A 510 19.64 41.20 3.47
N ALA A 511 20.58 42.07 3.85
CA ALA A 511 21.77 42.43 3.10
C ALA A 511 22.71 41.25 2.77
N ASP A 512 22.79 40.22 3.61
CA ASP A 512 23.69 39.06 3.37
C ASP A 512 23.12 38.01 2.41
N LEU A 513 21.85 38.13 2.01
CA LEU A 513 21.15 37.18 1.11
C LEU A 513 20.72 37.81 -0.23
N ALA A 514 20.94 39.12 -0.43
CA ALA A 514 20.32 39.88 -1.53
C ALA A 514 21.26 40.31 -2.68
N THR A 515 22.55 39.93 -2.70
CA THR A 515 23.50 40.46 -3.70
C THR A 515 24.05 39.45 -4.70
N GLY A 516 23.55 38.21 -4.71
CA GLY A 516 23.77 37.32 -5.85
C GLY A 516 22.99 37.84 -7.04
N ALA A 517 23.68 38.32 -8.08
CA ALA A 517 23.08 38.72 -9.35
C ALA A 517 21.95 37.75 -9.73
N VAL A 518 20.71 38.24 -9.80
CA VAL A 518 19.55 37.43 -10.16
C VAL A 518 19.85 36.85 -11.53
N ALA A 519 20.09 35.54 -11.58
CA ALA A 519 20.30 34.85 -12.84
C ALA A 519 19.09 35.17 -13.73
N THR A 520 19.34 35.74 -14.92
CA THR A 520 18.28 36.14 -15.85
C THR A 520 17.46 34.95 -16.36
N ASP A 521 17.95 33.73 -16.10
CA ASP A 521 17.45 32.48 -16.67
C ASP A 521 16.69 31.62 -15.63
N LEU A 522 16.09 32.24 -14.61
CA LEU A 522 15.26 31.53 -13.63
C LEU A 522 13.93 31.09 -14.25
N SER A 523 13.67 29.78 -14.22
CA SER A 523 12.41 29.19 -14.67
C SER A 523 11.27 29.35 -13.66
N GLY A 524 11.58 29.61 -12.38
CA GLY A 524 10.60 29.82 -11.34
C GLY A 524 11.07 30.80 -10.26
N VAL A 525 10.13 31.59 -9.73
CA VAL A 525 10.38 32.55 -8.66
C VAL A 525 9.26 32.43 -7.63
N PHE A 526 9.61 31.97 -6.43
CA PHE A 526 8.73 32.03 -5.26
C PHE A 526 9.10 33.24 -4.40
N ILE A 527 8.09 34.07 -4.12
CA ILE A 527 8.22 35.23 -3.23
C ILE A 527 7.17 35.09 -2.13
N ALA A 528 7.58 35.00 -0.87
CA ALA A 528 6.63 35.09 0.23
C ALA A 528 6.07 36.51 0.34
N GLN A 529 4.75 36.60 0.42
CA GLN A 529 3.97 37.84 0.46
C GLN A 529 3.32 38.06 1.83
N GLY A 530 3.23 37.02 2.66
CA GLY A 530 2.67 37.11 3.99
C GLY A 530 3.04 35.90 4.86
N LYS A 531 2.52 35.89 6.08
CA LYS A 531 2.63 34.77 7.01
C LYS A 531 1.33 34.54 7.76
N PHE A 532 1.11 33.31 8.18
CA PHE A 532 0.05 32.94 9.12
C PHE A 532 0.56 31.90 10.11
N ILE A 533 -0.20 31.60 11.16
CA ILE A 533 0.17 30.60 12.16
C ILE A 533 -0.50 29.27 11.82
N SER A 534 0.30 28.21 11.73
CA SER A 534 -0.16 26.85 11.44
C SER A 534 -0.97 26.27 12.60
N ALA A 535 -1.63 25.13 12.37
CA ALA A 535 -2.26 24.36 13.44
C ALA A 535 -1.25 23.86 14.50
N ARG A 536 0.05 23.86 14.18
CA ARG A 536 1.15 23.53 15.11
C ARG A 536 1.70 24.76 15.85
N ASN A 537 1.04 25.90 15.75
CA ASN A 537 1.44 27.17 16.37
C ASN A 537 2.81 27.71 15.88
N PHE A 538 3.17 27.42 14.63
CA PHE A 538 4.40 27.91 14.00
C PHE A 538 4.10 28.73 12.75
N PRO A 539 4.97 29.69 12.38
CA PRO A 539 4.76 30.50 11.19
C PRO A 539 4.83 29.68 9.90
N VAL A 540 3.87 29.90 9.02
CA VAL A 540 3.85 29.48 7.62
C VAL A 540 4.05 30.72 6.76
N MET A 541 5.02 30.67 5.85
CA MET A 541 5.19 31.71 4.84
C MET A 541 4.26 31.41 3.67
N LYS A 542 3.40 32.36 3.31
CA LYS A 542 2.49 32.28 2.16
C LYS A 542 2.99 33.23 1.07
N GLY A 543 2.97 32.79 -0.17
CA GLY A 543 3.37 33.60 -1.31
C GLY A 543 2.91 33.03 -2.63
N ALA A 544 3.50 33.55 -3.71
CA ALA A 544 3.23 33.11 -5.06
C ALA A 544 4.50 32.53 -5.71
N LEU A 545 4.36 31.38 -6.36
CA LEU A 545 5.35 30.83 -7.28
C LEU A 545 4.95 31.19 -8.71
N THR A 546 5.77 32.01 -9.36
CA THR A 546 5.64 32.34 -10.78
C THR A 546 6.55 31.42 -11.59
N LEU A 547 6.00 30.71 -12.57
CA LEU A 547 6.74 29.89 -13.52
C LEU A 547 6.86 30.60 -14.87
N LYS A 548 8.06 30.54 -15.45
CA LYS A 548 8.38 31.07 -16.78
C LYS A 548 8.85 29.96 -17.70
N ASP A 549 8.46 30.04 -18.96
CA ASP A 549 9.06 29.22 -20.01
C ASP A 549 10.48 29.70 -20.36
N ARG A 550 11.13 29.03 -21.31
CA ARG A 550 12.49 29.36 -21.72
C ARG A 550 12.62 30.67 -22.51
N ASN A 551 11.50 31.20 -23.02
CA ASN A 551 11.45 32.50 -23.65
C ASN A 551 11.20 33.62 -22.62
N GLY A 552 11.09 33.27 -21.34
CA GLY A 552 10.81 34.18 -20.24
C GLY A 552 9.32 34.52 -20.08
N ALA A 553 8.43 33.92 -20.88
CA ALA A 553 7.00 34.15 -20.78
C ALA A 553 6.42 33.45 -19.54
N ILE A 554 5.57 34.15 -18.79
CA ILE A 554 4.90 33.57 -17.61
C ILE A 554 3.91 32.52 -18.08
N VAL A 555 4.09 31.28 -17.61
CA VAL A 555 3.19 30.17 -17.92
C VAL A 555 2.23 29.86 -16.78
N GLY A 556 2.56 30.24 -15.54
CA GLY A 556 1.66 30.03 -14.40
C GLY A 556 2.06 30.81 -13.16
N VAL A 557 1.07 31.08 -12.31
CA VAL A 557 1.25 31.70 -10.99
C VAL A 557 0.43 30.89 -10.00
N TYR A 558 1.07 30.41 -8.93
CA TYR A 558 0.47 29.48 -7.99
C TYR A 558 0.64 29.95 -6.56
N ASP A 559 -0.42 29.84 -5.76
CA ASP A 559 -0.33 30.05 -4.32
C ASP A 559 0.52 28.95 -3.70
N VAL A 560 1.52 29.35 -2.90
CA VAL A 560 2.48 28.43 -2.28
C VAL A 560 2.67 28.77 -0.81
N ASN A 561 2.67 27.73 0.02
CA ASN A 561 2.98 27.77 1.44
C ASN A 561 4.33 27.09 1.71
N THR A 562 5.03 27.52 2.76
CA THR A 562 6.22 26.82 3.25
C THR A 562 6.43 27.02 4.75
N GLY A 563 6.81 25.95 5.46
CA GLY A 563 6.99 25.95 6.91
C GLY A 563 5.69 25.70 7.67
N GLY A 564 5.68 26.01 8.96
CA GLY A 564 4.60 25.66 9.88
C GLY A 564 4.93 24.53 10.86
N GLY A 565 6.17 24.04 10.86
CA GLY A 565 6.69 23.12 11.87
C GLY A 565 7.76 23.71 12.79
N ALA A 566 8.26 24.92 12.53
CA ALA A 566 9.30 25.58 13.33
C ALA A 566 9.29 27.11 13.12
N PRO A 567 9.97 27.90 13.98
CA PRO A 567 9.86 29.36 13.98
C PRO A 567 10.55 30.05 12.80
N ASP A 568 11.60 29.47 12.23
CA ASP A 568 12.37 30.09 11.14
C ASP A 568 12.91 29.06 10.14
N PHE A 569 13.46 29.55 9.03
CA PHE A 569 14.01 28.69 7.97
C PHE A 569 15.34 28.01 8.33
N ARG A 570 15.97 28.35 9.47
CA ARG A 570 17.21 27.72 9.93
C ARG A 570 16.92 26.43 10.68
N SER A 571 15.74 26.36 11.28
CA SER A 571 15.26 25.23 12.07
C SER A 571 14.76 24.08 11.17
N THR A 572 14.94 22.84 11.63
CA THR A 572 14.28 21.68 10.98
C THR A 572 12.77 21.89 10.98
N ASN A 573 12.07 21.51 9.90
CA ASN A 573 10.62 21.72 9.70
C ASN A 573 10.14 23.17 9.57
N GLY A 574 11.04 24.16 9.61
CA GLY A 574 10.69 25.55 9.31
C GLY A 574 10.50 25.81 7.82
N PRO A 575 10.17 27.05 7.42
CA PRO A 575 10.10 27.46 6.01
C PRO A 575 11.34 27.02 5.20
N ILE A 576 11.20 26.79 3.89
CA ILE A 576 12.35 26.43 3.05
C ILE A 576 13.44 27.53 3.16
N PRO A 577 14.74 27.23 3.23
CA PRO A 577 15.74 28.28 3.25
C PRO A 577 15.67 29.18 2.00
N PRO A 578 15.89 30.50 2.11
CA PRO A 578 15.98 31.36 0.94
C PRO A 578 17.23 31.01 0.12
N GLY A 579 17.14 31.10 -1.20
CA GLY A 579 18.23 30.75 -2.11
C GLY A 579 17.73 30.26 -3.47
N ILE A 580 18.61 29.58 -4.21
CA ILE A 580 18.32 29.03 -5.53
C ILE A 580 18.36 27.51 -5.47
N TYR A 581 17.31 26.89 -5.98
CA TYR A 581 17.14 25.46 -6.02
C TYR A 581 17.05 25.00 -7.47
N ARG A 582 17.76 23.93 -7.82
CA ARG A 582 17.52 23.20 -9.05
C ARG A 582 16.34 22.27 -8.84
N LEU A 583 15.33 22.42 -9.67
CA LEU A 583 14.23 21.48 -9.72
C LEU A 583 14.67 20.24 -10.49
N SER A 584 14.44 19.07 -9.90
CA SER A 584 14.82 17.79 -10.49
C SER A 584 13.69 16.76 -10.32
N THR A 585 14.05 15.47 -10.34
CA THR A 585 13.20 14.27 -10.32
C THR A 585 11.71 14.48 -10.01
N TYR A 586 10.86 14.33 -11.03
CA TYR A 586 9.40 14.24 -10.88
C TYR A 586 8.99 12.88 -10.30
N ARG A 587 8.02 12.88 -9.38
CA ARG A 587 7.40 11.65 -8.86
C ARG A 587 5.90 11.83 -8.65
N PRO A 588 5.05 10.84 -9.02
CA PRO A 588 3.69 10.78 -8.51
C PRO A 588 3.70 10.51 -7.00
N ARG A 589 2.75 11.07 -6.26
CA ARG A 589 2.67 10.90 -4.80
C ARG A 589 1.26 10.53 -4.36
N SER A 590 1.19 9.70 -3.33
CA SER A 590 -0.04 9.30 -2.63
C SER A 590 0.00 9.65 -1.13
N THR A 591 1.11 10.22 -0.64
CA THR A 591 1.26 10.65 0.75
C THR A 591 0.30 11.80 1.04
N ILE A 592 -0.43 11.72 2.15
CA ILE A 592 -1.49 12.69 2.50
C ILE A 592 -0.98 14.14 2.49
N GLY A 593 0.18 14.42 3.09
CA GLY A 593 0.79 15.76 3.10
C GLY A 593 1.28 16.27 1.73
N MET A 594 1.28 15.43 0.69
CA MET A 594 1.68 15.78 -0.68
C MET A 594 0.54 15.58 -1.70
N VAL A 595 -0.70 15.38 -1.22
CA VAL A 595 -1.89 15.19 -2.04
C VAL A 595 -2.94 16.23 -1.64
N LEU A 596 -3.44 16.98 -2.61
CA LEU A 596 -4.53 17.93 -2.41
C LEU A 596 -5.55 17.78 -3.55
N HIS A 597 -6.84 17.71 -3.20
CA HIS A 597 -7.93 17.48 -4.17
C HIS A 597 -7.73 16.24 -5.07
N GLY A 598 -7.13 15.17 -4.52
CA GLY A 598 -6.81 13.95 -5.25
C GLY A 598 -5.61 14.06 -6.20
N VAL A 599 -4.94 15.21 -6.27
CA VAL A 599 -3.74 15.43 -7.07
C VAL A 599 -2.51 15.30 -6.20
N GLY A 600 -1.61 14.40 -6.55
CA GLY A 600 -0.37 14.15 -5.81
C GLY A 600 0.86 14.04 -6.70
N TYR A 601 1.84 14.90 -6.45
CA TYR A 601 3.14 14.87 -7.12
C TYR A 601 4.21 15.49 -6.23
N SER A 602 5.48 15.26 -6.56
CA SER A 602 6.58 16.04 -6.03
C SER A 602 7.70 16.20 -7.05
N PHE A 603 8.40 17.32 -6.97
CA PHE A 603 9.70 17.53 -7.61
C PHE A 603 10.74 17.77 -6.52
N ASP A 604 11.95 17.24 -6.70
CA ASP A 604 13.04 17.56 -5.79
C ASP A 604 13.52 18.99 -6.00
N LEU A 605 13.88 19.66 -4.91
CA LEU A 605 14.52 20.97 -4.90
C LEU A 605 15.93 20.81 -4.35
N ASP A 606 16.89 20.65 -5.24
CA ASP A 606 18.30 20.51 -4.89
C ASP A 606 18.90 21.92 -4.68
N PRO A 607 19.40 22.27 -3.49
CA PRO A 607 20.04 23.58 -3.30
C PRO A 607 21.26 23.70 -4.22
N ILE A 608 21.37 24.82 -4.94
CA ILE A 608 22.51 25.15 -5.79
C ILE A 608 23.09 26.52 -5.41
N SER A 609 24.29 26.83 -5.91
CA SER A 609 24.90 28.17 -5.85
C SER A 609 24.85 28.86 -4.49
N GLY A 610 25.56 28.33 -3.49
CA GLY A 610 25.73 29.01 -2.20
C GLY A 610 24.49 29.05 -1.30
N THR A 611 23.39 28.40 -1.70
CA THR A 611 22.17 28.27 -0.88
C THR A 611 22.48 27.59 0.45
N LYS A 612 22.41 28.35 1.55
CA LYS A 612 22.65 27.85 2.90
C LYS A 612 21.41 27.10 3.38
N VAL A 613 21.55 25.79 3.59
CA VAL A 613 20.44 24.92 4.01
C VAL A 613 20.50 24.46 5.47
N PHE A 614 21.45 24.96 6.27
CA PHE A 614 21.50 24.74 7.72
C PHE A 614 21.44 23.25 8.14
N GLY A 615 22.09 22.38 7.36
CA GLY A 615 22.11 20.93 7.61
C GLY A 615 20.81 20.20 7.24
N ARG A 616 19.86 20.89 6.60
CA ARG A 616 18.57 20.35 6.15
C ARG A 616 18.67 19.80 4.72
N SER A 617 17.73 18.92 4.37
CA SER A 617 17.72 18.17 3.10
C SER A 617 16.31 17.69 2.72
N LEU A 618 16.18 17.08 1.53
CA LEU A 618 14.93 16.58 0.94
C LEU A 618 13.84 17.65 0.74
N PHE A 619 14.24 18.84 0.34
CA PHE A 619 13.30 19.87 -0.07
C PHE A 619 12.59 19.46 -1.35
N ARG A 620 11.30 19.74 -1.42
CA ARG A 620 10.45 19.38 -2.56
C ARG A 620 9.48 20.49 -2.90
N LEU A 621 8.98 20.46 -4.13
CA LEU A 621 7.79 21.18 -4.56
C LEU A 621 6.67 20.16 -4.77
N HIS A 622 5.57 20.29 -4.03
CA HIS A 622 4.43 19.36 -4.07
C HIS A 622 3.12 20.08 -3.73
N PRO A 623 1.93 19.48 -3.96
CA PRO A 623 0.68 19.99 -3.40
C PRO A 623 0.72 20.05 -1.86
N ASP A 624 0.28 21.15 -1.27
CA ASP A 624 0.18 21.36 0.18
C ASP A 624 -1.03 20.57 0.73
N GLY A 625 -0.85 19.26 0.97
CA GLY A 625 -1.92 18.37 1.43
C GLY A 625 -2.24 18.54 2.90
N GLY A 626 -3.49 18.27 3.31
CA GLY A 626 -3.93 18.42 4.70
C GLY A 626 -4.09 19.88 5.15
N SER A 627 -3.69 20.18 6.39
CA SER A 627 -3.68 21.53 6.94
C SER A 627 -2.66 22.40 6.19
N PRO A 628 -2.93 23.69 5.90
CA PRO A 628 -2.02 24.56 5.14
C PRO A 628 -0.66 24.76 5.85
N GLN A 629 0.37 23.99 5.47
CA GLN A 629 1.72 24.01 6.04
C GLN A 629 2.61 22.90 5.45
N THR A 630 3.93 23.10 5.47
CA THR A 630 4.92 22.09 5.08
C THR A 630 6.00 21.91 6.15
N ASN A 631 6.82 20.87 6.04
CA ASN A 631 8.04 20.69 6.85
C ASN A 631 9.28 21.31 6.18
N GLY A 632 9.09 22.39 5.41
CA GLY A 632 10.16 23.09 4.69
C GLY A 632 10.22 22.84 3.20
N CYS A 633 9.19 22.23 2.63
CA CYS A 633 8.96 22.15 1.19
C CYS A 633 8.20 23.38 0.68
N LEU A 634 8.10 23.54 -0.64
CA LEU A 634 7.15 24.45 -1.28
C LEU A 634 5.85 23.70 -1.56
N GLY A 635 4.80 24.02 -0.82
CA GLY A 635 3.48 23.41 -0.92
C GLY A 635 2.55 24.25 -1.79
N VAL A 636 2.17 23.77 -2.97
CA VAL A 636 1.21 24.43 -3.86
C VAL A 636 -0.21 24.26 -3.32
N ARG A 637 -0.95 25.37 -3.16
CA ARG A 637 -2.31 25.39 -2.65
C ARG A 637 -3.29 25.88 -3.71
N SER A 638 -4.49 25.32 -3.72
CA SER A 638 -5.58 25.68 -4.61
C SER A 638 -6.90 25.18 -4.01
N ASP A 639 -8.02 25.80 -4.37
CA ASP A 639 -9.36 25.36 -3.99
C ASP A 639 -9.88 24.20 -4.86
N THR A 640 -9.24 23.96 -6.01
CA THR A 640 -9.61 22.89 -6.94
C THR A 640 -8.41 22.11 -7.46
N ALA A 641 -8.65 20.95 -8.06
CA ALA A 641 -7.63 20.09 -8.66
C ALA A 641 -6.94 20.70 -9.90
N ALA A 642 -7.64 21.53 -10.67
CA ALA A 642 -7.16 22.00 -11.97
C ALA A 642 -5.85 22.81 -11.91
N PRO A 643 -5.68 23.82 -11.01
CA PRO A 643 -4.41 24.53 -10.87
C PRO A 643 -3.25 23.64 -10.41
N LEU A 644 -3.52 22.59 -9.63
CA LEU A 644 -2.50 21.64 -9.18
C LEU A 644 -2.00 20.77 -10.35
N LEU A 645 -2.92 20.29 -11.19
CA LEU A 645 -2.57 19.55 -12.40
C LEU A 645 -1.81 20.44 -13.39
N GLN A 646 -2.23 21.69 -13.56
CA GLN A 646 -1.55 22.66 -14.41
C GLN A 646 -0.13 22.94 -13.92
N CYS A 647 0.06 23.16 -12.62
CA CYS A 647 1.39 23.35 -12.02
C CYS A 647 2.30 22.15 -12.29
N ARG A 648 1.80 20.94 -12.03
CA ARG A 648 2.51 19.68 -12.31
C ARG A 648 2.95 19.60 -13.77
N ASP A 649 2.04 19.82 -14.69
CA ASP A 649 2.28 19.60 -16.12
C ASP A 649 3.25 20.65 -16.69
N GLN A 650 3.16 21.89 -16.22
CA GLN A 650 4.13 22.94 -16.57
C GLN A 650 5.53 22.65 -16.05
N LEU A 651 5.66 22.25 -14.79
CA LEU A 651 6.96 21.88 -14.21
C LEU A 651 7.58 20.67 -14.93
N ARG A 652 6.76 19.68 -15.32
CA ARG A 652 7.22 18.54 -16.13
C ARG A 652 7.71 19.00 -17.50
N ALA A 653 6.96 19.84 -18.19
CA ALA A 653 7.34 20.37 -19.50
C ALA A 653 8.66 21.15 -19.44
N LEU A 654 8.82 22.00 -18.41
CA LEU A 654 10.06 22.73 -18.17
C LEU A 654 11.24 21.78 -17.94
N LEU A 655 11.05 20.74 -17.11
CA LEU A 655 12.10 19.77 -16.77
C LEU A 655 12.53 18.90 -17.96
N THR A 656 11.58 18.47 -18.81
CA THR A 656 11.92 17.80 -20.09
C THR A 656 12.72 18.70 -21.01
N GLY A 657 12.62 20.01 -20.79
CA GLY A 657 13.32 21.00 -21.56
C GLY A 657 14.76 21.28 -21.16
N GLY A 658 15.18 20.86 -19.97
CA GLY A 658 16.52 21.12 -19.47
C GLY A 658 16.51 21.54 -18.01
N THR A 659 17.54 22.26 -17.60
CA THR A 659 17.70 22.68 -16.20
C THR A 659 16.64 23.69 -15.81
N VAL A 660 15.89 23.38 -14.76
CA VAL A 660 14.89 24.27 -14.16
C VAL A 660 15.43 24.77 -12.83
N GLN A 661 15.43 26.09 -12.65
CA GLN A 661 15.86 26.73 -11.40
C GLN A 661 14.71 27.53 -10.78
N ILE A 662 14.56 27.39 -9.47
CA ILE A 662 13.57 28.10 -8.66
C ILE A 662 14.32 28.95 -7.63
N SER A 663 14.11 30.27 -7.66
CA SER A 663 14.54 31.13 -6.56
C SER A 663 13.47 31.19 -5.47
N VAL A 664 13.90 31.10 -4.23
CA VAL A 664 13.08 31.30 -3.03
C VAL A 664 13.54 32.59 -2.37
N SER A 665 12.64 33.55 -2.24
CA SER A 665 12.89 34.77 -1.48
C SER A 665 11.75 35.07 -0.52
N TYR A 666 12.13 35.79 0.54
CA TYR A 666 11.22 36.28 1.54
C TYR A 666 11.30 37.80 1.50
N GLY A 667 10.16 38.47 1.36
CA GLY A 667 10.11 39.93 1.39
C GLY A 667 10.76 40.50 2.66
N THR A 668 11.02 41.80 2.68
CA THR A 668 11.72 42.55 3.76
C THR A 668 11.07 42.48 5.16
N TRP A 669 10.01 41.69 5.35
CA TRP A 669 9.25 41.52 6.60
C TRP A 669 9.90 40.58 7.63
N MET A 670 11.13 40.13 7.39
CA MET A 670 11.87 39.19 8.26
C MET A 670 13.01 39.84 9.05
N THR A 671 12.86 41.10 9.43
CA THR A 671 13.66 41.75 10.48
C THR A 671 12.89 41.84 11.78
#